data_AF-A0A2N2EX40-F1
#
_entry.id   AF-A0A2N2EX40-F1
#
_cell.length_a   1.000
_cell.length_b   1.000
_cell.length_c   1.000
_cell.angle_alpha   90.00
_cell.angle_beta   90.00
_cell.angle_gamma   90.00
#
_symmetry.space_group_name_H-M   'P 1'
#
loop_
_entity.id
_entity.type
_entity.pdbx_description
1 polymer ?
#
loop_
_entity_poly.entity_id
_entity_poly.type
_entity_poly.pdbx_seq_one_letter_code
_entity_poly.pdbx_strand_id
1 'polypeptide(L)'
;MSRPDPIVEIKLIAEKYPDSYIVGGAVRDLLLGKVSRDIDLVIPGNLPKAAKELASVFSAPYFVLDSERQVFRIVLQKTHEWYLDLSPLRGDIKSDLLKRDFSVDAMAVPIAEWPSPRHYLDPTGGAKDLKEKTIRMICPEVFQDDPLRLYRAFRIASRIEGNIDPGTLSEIKKNVSLISSVSGERIKDELFFILAHPHSAGRLDDIYSVGLFNATFSEFAAFGDRNDNYYHKGGLWEHSLETLRKFEEKVLAGNFERFAEFRSDLNKYFDRHTIILTKLGCLLHDIGKAEAASRVSGRLRFFGHERIGSFLARNIMRKLKSSRSDMKFVSDVVYHHMRPSNMSARSTERAFYRFFRSFASSAHMAAVFTAFCDRYSYETAPGRFAEMVNQENFTEKILRVYFREKKINRPPLLNGNDVMVALGIPPGRLVGRIIEAVEEARAAEKIKTKEEAMIYAEEIKDSVPLMDVSVIVPAYNEEATIGEVLDKLKNLPASWELLVVDDGSADKTAEIASRYKVRLLRNETNQGKGAALRAGIASARGKYIAVQDADTEYDSLQLKALAEYALKEDADAVYGSRFLRKNPIRYINFFLGNYCVSAFISAIFLSRVTDTYTCYKVVRSELLKSYNLSSNGFEIESEITSRLLKNGVKIVEMPISYKPRSKEEGKKICPLDGIKAIIEALRVRFS
;
A
#
# COMPACT_ATOMS: atom_id res chain seq x y z
N MET A 1 43.82 17.79 2.23
CA MET A 1 44.09 17.88 0.78
C MET A 1 42.88 18.50 0.12
N SER A 2 43.04 19.70 -0.44
CA SER A 2 41.99 20.45 -1.12
C SER A 2 41.39 19.62 -2.25
N ARG A 3 40.05 19.66 -2.36
CA ARG A 3 39.25 18.94 -3.35
C ARG A 3 39.74 19.30 -4.76
N PRO A 4 40.12 18.36 -5.64
CA PRO A 4 40.31 18.67 -7.05
C PRO A 4 38.97 19.13 -7.63
N ASP A 5 38.96 20.31 -8.23
CA ASP A 5 37.82 20.89 -8.93
C ASP A 5 37.64 20.12 -10.25
N PRO A 6 36.43 19.64 -10.61
CA PRO A 6 36.17 18.99 -11.91
C PRO A 6 36.61 19.84 -13.12
N ILE A 7 36.72 21.16 -12.97
CA ILE A 7 37.31 22.05 -13.98
C ILE A 7 38.78 21.67 -14.27
N VAL A 8 39.55 21.21 -13.27
CA VAL A 8 40.94 20.77 -13.43
C VAL A 8 41.00 19.46 -14.22
N GLU A 9 40.09 18.52 -13.96
CA GLU A 9 40.02 17.25 -14.68
C GLU A 9 39.65 17.48 -16.16
N ILE A 10 38.73 18.40 -16.45
CA ILE A 10 38.35 18.75 -17.84
C ILE A 10 39.51 19.39 -18.60
N LYS A 11 40.34 20.23 -17.96
CA LYS A 11 41.54 20.80 -18.60
C LYS A 11 42.53 19.72 -19.05
N LEU A 12 42.75 18.69 -18.22
CA LEU A 12 43.60 17.55 -18.59
C LEU A 12 43.05 16.78 -19.78
N ILE A 13 41.72 16.65 -19.88
CA ILE A 13 41.09 16.03 -21.05
C ILE A 13 41.28 16.91 -22.28
N ALA A 14 41.12 18.24 -22.14
CA ALA A 14 41.28 19.19 -23.24
C ALA A 14 42.72 19.18 -23.79
N GLU A 15 43.74 18.97 -22.95
CA GLU A 15 45.13 18.83 -23.41
C GLU A 15 45.35 17.56 -24.26
N LYS A 16 44.72 16.44 -23.88
CA LYS A 16 44.88 15.16 -24.58
C LYS A 16 43.96 15.00 -25.80
N TYR A 17 42.77 15.59 -25.73
CA TYR A 17 41.70 15.45 -26.71
C TYR A 17 41.12 16.84 -27.05
N PRO A 18 41.91 17.75 -27.64
CA PRO A 18 41.54 19.16 -27.83
C PRO A 18 40.35 19.37 -28.77
N ASP A 19 40.12 18.45 -29.71
CA ASP A 19 39.02 18.51 -30.67
C ASP A 19 37.69 17.95 -30.11
N SER A 20 37.61 17.74 -28.80
CA SER A 20 36.40 17.23 -28.14
C SER A 20 35.40 18.32 -27.82
N TYR A 21 34.14 17.93 -27.67
CA TYR A 21 33.04 18.84 -27.35
C TYR A 21 32.30 18.38 -26.11
N ILE A 22 32.03 19.31 -25.20
CA ILE A 22 31.03 19.11 -24.14
C ILE A 22 29.66 19.45 -24.73
N VAL A 23 28.70 18.57 -24.54
CA VAL A 23 27.38 18.65 -25.20
C VAL A 23 26.24 18.46 -24.22
N GLY A 24 25.01 18.67 -24.67
CA GLY A 24 23.83 18.21 -23.94
C GLY A 24 23.53 19.00 -22.68
N GLY A 25 23.12 18.26 -21.64
CA GLY A 25 22.63 18.83 -20.40
C GLY A 25 23.67 19.68 -19.66
N ALA A 26 24.96 19.38 -19.82
CA ALA A 26 26.03 20.16 -19.22
C ALA A 26 26.09 21.59 -19.78
N VAL A 27 25.97 21.76 -21.11
CA VAL A 27 25.93 23.06 -21.77
C VAL A 27 24.67 23.84 -21.38
N ARG A 28 23.50 23.17 -21.39
CA ARG A 28 22.25 23.77 -20.92
C ARG A 28 22.35 24.29 -19.49
N ASP A 29 22.88 23.47 -18.59
CA ASP A 29 22.98 23.83 -17.18
C ASP A 29 23.98 24.99 -16.97
N LEU A 30 25.08 25.01 -17.73
CA LEU A 30 26.03 26.12 -17.73
C LEU A 30 25.34 27.45 -18.10
N LEU A 31 24.51 27.45 -19.15
CA LEU A 31 23.74 28.63 -19.57
C LEU A 31 22.69 29.08 -18.55
N LEU A 32 22.24 28.17 -17.67
CA LEU A 32 21.38 28.49 -16.53
C LEU A 32 22.15 28.93 -15.28
N GLY A 33 23.49 29.02 -15.35
CA GLY A 33 24.34 29.30 -14.19
C GLY A 33 24.38 28.15 -13.18
N LYS A 34 24.05 26.92 -13.61
CA LYS A 34 24.05 25.70 -12.79
C LYS A 34 25.25 24.84 -13.15
N VAL A 35 25.74 24.07 -12.18
CA VAL A 35 26.82 23.09 -12.40
C VAL A 35 26.20 21.71 -12.63
N SER A 36 26.42 21.12 -13.81
CA SER A 36 26.07 19.72 -14.05
C SER A 36 27.15 18.80 -13.48
N ARG A 37 26.73 17.72 -12.84
CA ARG A 37 27.60 16.64 -12.37
C ARG A 37 27.67 15.46 -13.33
N ASP A 38 26.85 15.49 -14.38
CA ASP A 38 26.82 14.52 -15.47
C ASP A 38 27.26 15.27 -16.73
N ILE A 39 28.46 14.97 -17.21
CA ILE A 39 29.11 15.66 -18.33
C ILE A 39 29.15 14.71 -19.52
N ASP A 40 28.41 15.05 -20.57
CA ASP A 40 28.48 14.36 -21.84
C ASP A 40 29.63 14.95 -22.68
N LEU A 41 30.60 14.13 -23.02
CA LEU A 41 31.76 14.48 -23.82
C LEU A 41 31.77 13.69 -25.13
N VAL A 42 31.80 14.41 -26.24
CA VAL A 42 31.96 13.85 -27.58
C VAL A 42 33.43 13.93 -27.97
N ILE A 43 34.07 12.76 -28.10
CA ILE A 43 35.49 12.65 -28.44
C ILE A 43 35.63 12.10 -29.88
N PRO A 44 36.40 12.78 -30.76
CA PRO A 44 36.78 12.22 -32.06
C PRO A 44 37.75 11.03 -31.94
N GLY A 45 37.61 10.03 -32.82
CA GLY A 45 38.57 8.94 -32.95
C GLY A 45 38.26 7.68 -32.13
N ASN A 46 39.29 6.99 -31.63
CA ASN A 46 39.15 5.67 -30.98
C ASN A 46 38.71 5.82 -29.51
N LEU A 47 37.40 5.74 -29.29
CA LEU A 47 36.79 5.95 -28.00
C LEU A 47 37.12 4.89 -26.93
N PRO A 48 37.18 3.57 -27.23
CA PRO A 48 37.64 2.58 -26.25
C PRO A 48 39.04 2.87 -25.71
N LYS A 49 39.96 3.32 -26.58
CA LYS A 49 41.31 3.75 -26.17
C LYS A 49 41.23 4.99 -25.27
N ALA A 50 40.45 5.99 -25.67
CA ALA A 50 40.28 7.21 -24.90
C ALA A 50 39.67 6.95 -23.51
N ALA A 51 38.62 6.13 -23.44
CA ALA A 51 37.99 5.75 -22.18
C ALA A 51 38.98 5.05 -21.23
N LYS A 52 39.75 4.09 -21.73
CA LYS A 52 40.76 3.37 -20.94
C LYS A 52 41.88 4.31 -20.47
N GLU A 53 42.36 5.20 -21.34
CA GLU A 53 43.41 6.14 -21.00
C GLU A 53 42.94 7.16 -19.96
N LEU A 54 41.77 7.77 -20.16
CA LEU A 54 41.18 8.72 -19.21
C LEU A 54 40.89 8.06 -17.87
N ALA A 55 40.33 6.85 -17.86
CA ALA A 55 40.11 6.08 -16.63
C ALA A 55 41.42 5.83 -15.87
N SER A 56 42.51 5.53 -16.59
CA SER A 56 43.83 5.36 -15.99
C SER A 56 44.39 6.67 -15.43
N VAL A 57 44.23 7.80 -16.14
CA VAL A 57 44.67 9.12 -15.69
C VAL A 57 43.95 9.52 -14.40
N PHE A 58 42.65 9.28 -14.32
CA PHE A 58 41.84 9.63 -13.16
C PHE A 58 41.85 8.57 -12.05
N SER A 59 42.50 7.42 -12.27
CA SER A 59 42.42 6.25 -11.38
C SER A 59 40.96 5.90 -11.04
N ALA A 60 40.09 5.95 -12.05
CA ALA A 60 38.64 5.86 -11.93
C ALA A 60 38.12 4.58 -12.60
N PRO A 61 37.06 3.95 -12.06
CA PRO A 61 36.39 2.86 -12.76
C PRO A 61 35.65 3.42 -14.00
N TYR A 62 35.62 2.64 -15.07
CA TYR A 62 34.85 2.94 -16.26
C TYR A 62 34.00 1.73 -16.69
N PHE A 63 32.84 2.01 -17.28
CA PHE A 63 31.85 1.01 -17.67
C PHE A 63 31.34 1.28 -19.07
N VAL A 64 30.98 0.23 -19.81
CA VAL A 64 30.28 0.36 -21.08
C VAL A 64 28.80 0.58 -20.78
N LEU A 65 28.25 1.75 -21.18
CA LEU A 65 26.82 2.04 -21.06
C LEU A 65 26.03 1.45 -22.22
N ASP A 66 26.58 1.59 -23.43
CA ASP A 66 25.96 1.12 -24.66
C ASP A 66 27.06 0.60 -25.59
N SER A 67 27.13 -0.72 -25.77
CA SER A 67 28.13 -1.35 -26.62
C SER A 67 27.91 -1.07 -28.11
N GLU A 68 26.66 -0.89 -28.55
CA GLU A 68 26.33 -0.61 -29.95
C GLU A 68 26.65 0.84 -30.31
N ARG A 69 26.34 1.75 -29.39
CA ARG A 69 26.63 3.18 -29.57
C ARG A 69 28.07 3.56 -29.19
N GLN A 70 28.80 2.62 -28.58
CA GLN A 70 30.14 2.78 -27.99
C GLN A 70 30.17 3.88 -26.92
N VAL A 71 29.14 3.97 -26.06
CA VAL A 71 29.10 4.96 -24.98
C VAL A 71 29.76 4.37 -23.73
N PHE A 72 30.69 5.12 -23.14
CA PHE A 72 31.40 4.73 -21.92
C PHE A 72 31.15 5.74 -20.80
N ARG A 73 30.95 5.27 -19.57
CA ARG A 73 30.84 6.12 -18.39
C ARG A 73 32.08 5.97 -17.52
N ILE A 74 32.73 7.08 -17.19
CA ILE A 74 33.79 7.17 -16.19
C ILE A 74 33.18 7.78 -14.92
N VAL A 75 33.36 7.11 -13.79
CA VAL A 75 32.90 7.63 -12.49
C VAL A 75 34.05 8.36 -11.84
N LEU A 76 34.02 9.69 -11.93
CA LEU A 76 35.05 10.54 -11.37
C LEU A 76 34.84 10.64 -9.85
N GLN A 77 35.93 10.54 -9.08
CA GLN A 77 36.03 10.62 -7.60
C GLN A 77 35.73 9.35 -6.77
N LYS A 78 36.32 9.33 -5.55
CA LYS A 78 35.98 8.38 -4.46
C LYS A 78 34.57 8.58 -3.87
N THR A 79 33.84 9.62 -4.26
CA THR A 79 32.53 10.01 -3.71
C THR A 79 31.33 9.54 -4.56
N HIS A 80 31.53 8.99 -5.77
CA HIS A 80 30.45 8.55 -6.68
C HIS A 80 29.45 9.67 -7.08
N GLU A 81 29.89 10.94 -7.11
CA GLU A 81 28.98 12.07 -7.39
C GLU A 81 29.12 12.68 -8.80
N TRP A 82 30.21 12.40 -9.53
CA TRP A 82 30.48 12.97 -10.85
C TRP A 82 30.62 11.88 -11.92
N TYR A 83 29.94 12.08 -13.04
CA TYR A 83 29.91 11.16 -14.16
C TYR A 83 30.38 11.86 -15.43
N LEU A 84 31.25 11.17 -16.17
CA LEU A 84 31.73 11.61 -17.47
C LEU A 84 31.34 10.55 -18.50
N ASP A 85 30.39 10.91 -19.37
CA ASP A 85 29.88 10.04 -20.41
C ASP A 85 30.55 10.37 -21.74
N LEU A 86 31.31 9.40 -22.25
CA LEU A 86 32.08 9.52 -23.47
C LEU A 86 31.28 8.92 -24.62
N SER A 87 31.04 9.73 -25.65
CA SER A 87 30.36 9.34 -26.89
C SER A 87 31.23 9.63 -28.11
N PRO A 88 31.12 8.83 -29.19
CA PRO A 88 31.97 9.03 -30.36
C PRO A 88 31.41 10.16 -31.23
N LEU A 89 32.29 10.98 -31.82
CA LEU A 89 31.87 11.94 -32.84
C LEU A 89 31.50 11.19 -34.13
N ARG A 90 30.21 11.22 -34.53
CA ARG A 90 29.71 10.56 -35.73
C ARG A 90 29.41 11.58 -36.84
N GLY A 91 30.34 11.74 -37.77
CA GLY A 91 30.27 12.79 -38.80
C GLY A 91 30.82 14.10 -38.25
N ASP A 92 30.11 15.20 -38.44
CA ASP A 92 30.44 16.47 -37.81
C ASP A 92 29.57 16.73 -36.57
N ILE A 93 30.02 17.66 -35.71
CA ILE A 93 29.31 17.98 -34.46
C ILE A 93 27.90 18.52 -34.73
N LYS A 94 27.69 19.25 -35.85
CA LYS A 94 26.38 19.78 -36.22
C LYS A 94 25.38 18.65 -36.52
N SER A 95 25.79 17.63 -37.26
CA SER A 95 24.97 16.46 -37.57
C SER A 95 24.69 15.60 -36.33
N ASP A 96 25.62 15.54 -35.37
CA ASP A 96 25.37 14.89 -34.07
C ASP A 96 24.27 15.64 -33.29
N LEU A 97 24.38 16.97 -33.19
CA LEU A 97 23.41 17.80 -32.48
C LEU A 97 22.00 17.69 -33.07
N LEU A 98 21.86 17.57 -34.39
CA LEU A 98 20.57 17.42 -35.06
C LEU A 98 19.86 16.07 -34.81
N LYS A 99 20.56 15.07 -34.24
CA LYS A 99 19.99 13.75 -33.89
C LYS A 99 19.57 13.64 -32.42
N ARG A 100 19.77 14.72 -31.65
CA ARG A 100 19.44 14.76 -30.23
C ARG A 100 17.94 14.89 -30.03
N ASP A 101 17.53 14.84 -28.77
CA ASP A 101 16.13 14.83 -28.37
C ASP A 101 15.48 16.22 -28.49
N PHE A 102 16.04 17.22 -27.82
CA PHE A 102 15.45 18.55 -27.72
C PHE A 102 16.48 19.64 -28.02
N SER A 103 16.00 20.77 -28.57
CA SER A 103 16.85 21.91 -28.93
C SER A 103 17.71 22.40 -27.75
N VAL A 104 17.13 22.48 -26.55
CA VAL A 104 17.82 22.88 -25.31
C VAL A 104 18.96 21.95 -24.88
N ASP A 105 18.99 20.71 -25.38
CA ASP A 105 20.06 19.73 -25.16
C ASP A 105 20.88 19.48 -26.43
N ALA A 106 20.63 20.25 -27.50
CA ALA A 106 21.31 20.17 -28.79
C ALA A 106 22.32 21.30 -28.98
N MET A 107 23.10 21.59 -27.93
CA MET A 107 24.18 22.57 -27.94
C MET A 107 25.53 21.90 -27.63
N ALA A 108 26.60 22.49 -28.16
CA ALA A 108 27.97 22.04 -27.92
C ALA A 108 28.92 23.20 -27.62
N VAL A 109 29.91 22.92 -26.78
CA VAL A 109 31.02 23.82 -26.45
C VAL A 109 32.34 23.07 -26.68
N PRO A 110 33.31 23.64 -27.42
CA PRO A 110 34.65 23.06 -27.49
C PRO A 110 35.24 22.88 -26.09
N ILE A 111 35.80 21.71 -25.80
CA ILE A 111 36.28 21.38 -24.45
C ILE A 111 37.33 22.37 -23.94
N ALA A 112 38.16 22.92 -24.84
CA ALA A 112 39.19 23.91 -24.54
C ALA A 112 38.63 25.24 -24.00
N GLU A 113 37.36 25.53 -24.27
CA GLU A 113 36.69 26.77 -23.85
C GLU A 113 35.84 26.60 -22.57
N TRP A 114 35.74 25.38 -22.04
CA TRP A 114 34.96 25.11 -20.83
C TRP A 114 35.65 25.62 -19.55
N PRO A 115 34.91 26.12 -18.54
CA PRO A 115 33.46 26.35 -18.48
C PRO A 115 33.03 27.75 -18.92
N SER A 116 33.91 28.54 -19.53
CA SER A 116 33.65 29.94 -19.87
C SER A 116 33.77 30.18 -21.38
N PRO A 117 32.90 29.53 -22.18
CA PRO A 117 33.01 29.63 -23.62
C PRO A 117 32.68 31.02 -24.11
N ARG A 118 33.42 31.47 -25.12
CA ARG A 118 33.06 32.73 -25.79
C ARG A 118 31.81 32.51 -26.63
N HIS A 119 31.75 31.40 -27.36
CA HIS A 119 30.66 31.06 -28.27
C HIS A 119 30.30 29.57 -28.08
N TYR A 120 29.05 29.22 -28.35
CA TYR A 120 28.57 27.83 -28.35
C TYR A 120 27.92 27.51 -29.70
N LEU A 121 27.98 26.23 -30.07
CA LEU A 121 27.36 25.71 -31.29
C LEU A 121 25.91 25.35 -30.98
N ASP A 122 24.99 26.01 -31.67
CA ASP A 122 23.54 25.80 -31.51
C ASP A 122 22.85 25.81 -32.89
N PRO A 123 22.85 24.67 -33.62
CA PRO A 123 22.20 24.58 -34.92
C PRO A 123 20.67 24.54 -34.83
N THR A 124 20.09 24.41 -33.62
CA THR A 124 18.65 24.20 -33.41
C THR A 124 17.92 25.39 -32.78
N GLY A 125 18.65 26.42 -32.34
CA GLY A 125 18.08 27.54 -31.59
C GLY A 125 17.77 27.20 -30.13
N GLY A 126 18.41 26.18 -29.57
CA GLY A 126 18.25 25.72 -28.20
C GLY A 126 18.51 26.79 -27.14
N ALA A 127 19.43 27.73 -27.36
CA ALA A 127 19.68 28.81 -26.42
C ALA A 127 18.52 29.81 -26.36
N LYS A 128 17.84 30.05 -27.49
CA LYS A 128 16.61 30.85 -27.53
C LYS A 128 15.49 30.13 -26.80
N ASP A 129 15.26 28.86 -27.13
CA ASP A 129 14.25 28.03 -26.46
C ASP A 129 14.51 27.94 -24.94
N LEU A 130 15.77 27.83 -24.51
CA LEU A 130 16.15 27.82 -23.10
C LEU A 130 15.82 29.14 -22.40
N LYS A 131 16.09 30.27 -23.06
CA LYS A 131 15.72 31.61 -22.55
C LYS A 131 14.21 31.78 -22.43
N GLU A 132 13.45 31.23 -23.37
CA GLU A 132 11.99 31.22 -23.38
C GLU A 132 11.39 30.12 -22.48
N LYS A 133 12.25 29.30 -21.86
CA LYS A 133 11.87 28.11 -21.06
C LYS A 133 10.93 27.17 -21.82
N THR A 134 11.23 26.91 -23.09
CA THR A 134 10.46 26.04 -23.97
C THR A 134 11.23 24.77 -24.30
N ILE A 135 10.57 23.61 -24.18
CA ILE A 135 11.10 22.32 -24.64
C ILE A 135 10.54 22.03 -26.03
N ARG A 136 11.42 22.00 -27.03
CA ARG A 136 11.09 21.75 -28.43
C ARG A 136 11.85 20.54 -28.94
N MET A 137 11.14 19.55 -29.49
CA MET A 137 11.77 18.43 -30.19
C MET A 137 12.49 18.92 -31.45
N ILE A 138 13.59 18.27 -31.83
CA ILE A 138 14.33 18.63 -33.06
C ILE A 138 13.56 18.16 -34.30
N CYS A 139 13.11 16.90 -34.29
CA CYS A 139 12.25 16.33 -35.32
C CYS A 139 11.29 15.28 -34.70
N PRO A 140 10.19 14.90 -35.37
CA PRO A 140 9.22 13.93 -34.83
C PRO A 140 9.79 12.53 -34.59
N GLU A 141 10.76 12.10 -35.40
CA GLU A 141 11.34 10.75 -35.38
C GLU A 141 12.11 10.47 -34.08
N VAL A 142 12.47 11.51 -33.31
CA VAL A 142 13.22 11.37 -32.06
C VAL A 142 12.55 10.43 -31.07
N PHE A 143 11.22 10.35 -31.05
CA PHE A 143 10.48 9.48 -30.14
C PHE A 143 10.47 8.01 -30.59
N GLN A 144 10.64 7.74 -31.88
CA GLN A 144 10.77 6.38 -32.40
C GLN A 144 12.18 5.83 -32.12
N ASP A 145 13.20 6.68 -32.25
CA ASP A 145 14.59 6.32 -31.99
C ASP A 145 14.88 5.97 -30.53
N ASP A 146 14.24 6.68 -29.59
CA ASP A 146 14.28 6.35 -28.16
C ASP A 146 12.97 6.79 -27.48
N PRO A 147 12.02 5.87 -27.28
CA PRO A 147 10.73 6.19 -26.68
C PRO A 147 10.84 6.71 -25.23
N LEU A 148 11.98 6.57 -24.53
CA LEU A 148 12.18 7.20 -23.22
C LEU A 148 12.08 8.74 -23.31
N ARG A 149 12.37 9.32 -24.49
CA ARG A 149 12.29 10.77 -24.74
C ARG A 149 10.90 11.35 -24.43
N LEU A 150 9.85 10.53 -24.47
CA LEU A 150 8.49 10.91 -24.05
C LEU A 150 8.46 11.38 -22.59
N TYR A 151 9.07 10.64 -21.65
CA TYR A 151 9.20 11.06 -20.25
C TYR A 151 10.28 12.13 -20.07
N ARG A 152 11.37 12.03 -20.84
CA ARG A 152 12.51 12.95 -20.75
C ARG A 152 12.13 14.40 -21.05
N ALA A 153 11.19 14.63 -21.98
CA ALA A 153 10.62 15.95 -22.24
C ALA A 153 10.11 16.61 -20.94
N PHE A 154 9.34 15.87 -20.15
CA PHE A 154 8.78 16.33 -18.88
C PHE A 154 9.85 16.50 -17.80
N ARG A 155 10.88 15.63 -17.76
CA ARG A 155 12.02 15.80 -16.85
C ARG A 155 12.77 17.10 -17.13
N ILE A 156 13.11 17.37 -18.38
CA ILE A 156 13.85 18.58 -18.76
C ILE A 156 12.99 19.81 -18.49
N ALA A 157 11.70 19.75 -18.85
CA ALA A 157 10.74 20.82 -18.57
C ALA A 157 10.67 21.13 -17.06
N SER A 158 10.71 20.12 -16.18
CA SER A 158 10.82 20.35 -14.73
C SER A 158 12.15 20.96 -14.31
N ARG A 159 13.28 20.57 -14.92
CA ARG A 159 14.61 21.09 -14.57
C ARG A 159 14.79 22.57 -14.91
N ILE A 160 14.22 23.02 -16.02
CA ILE A 160 14.29 24.42 -16.47
C ILE A 160 13.07 25.25 -16.00
N GLU A 161 12.13 24.61 -15.30
CA GLU A 161 10.86 25.20 -14.86
C GLU A 161 10.10 25.84 -16.04
N GLY A 162 10.02 25.10 -17.15
CA GLY A 162 9.51 25.56 -18.44
C GLY A 162 8.30 24.79 -18.95
N ASN A 163 7.87 25.08 -20.18
CA ASN A 163 6.74 24.44 -20.84
C ASN A 163 7.20 23.62 -22.05
N ILE A 164 6.41 22.62 -22.43
CA ILE A 164 6.64 21.86 -23.66
C ILE A 164 5.92 22.57 -24.81
N ASP A 165 6.61 22.78 -25.92
CA ASP A 165 6.05 23.37 -27.13
C ASP A 165 4.79 22.59 -27.60
N PRO A 166 3.72 23.26 -28.07
CA PRO A 166 2.49 22.58 -28.48
C PRO A 166 2.67 21.52 -29.57
N GLY A 167 3.57 21.75 -30.54
CA GLY A 167 3.87 20.77 -31.59
C GLY A 167 4.57 19.54 -31.01
N THR A 168 5.52 19.76 -30.11
CA THR A 168 6.19 18.68 -29.37
C THR A 168 5.21 17.89 -28.52
N LEU A 169 4.29 18.55 -27.82
CA LEU A 169 3.26 17.91 -27.00
C LEU A 169 2.29 17.07 -27.85
N SER A 170 1.96 17.54 -29.05
CA SER A 170 1.13 16.81 -30.01
C SER A 170 1.81 15.52 -30.47
N GLU A 171 3.12 15.57 -30.79
CA GLU A 171 3.88 14.37 -31.15
C GLU A 171 4.04 13.40 -29.98
N ILE A 172 4.23 13.90 -28.75
CA ILE A 172 4.23 13.04 -27.55
C ILE A 172 2.91 12.27 -27.46
N LYS A 173 1.75 12.94 -27.62
CA LYS A 173 0.42 12.31 -27.58
C LYS A 173 0.25 11.22 -28.64
N LYS A 174 0.76 11.43 -29.85
CA LYS A 174 0.67 10.44 -30.94
C LYS A 174 1.51 9.20 -30.67
N ASN A 175 2.64 9.35 -29.97
CA ASN A 175 3.65 8.31 -29.78
C ASN A 175 3.61 7.65 -28.38
N VAL A 176 2.64 7.96 -27.52
CA VAL A 176 2.58 7.42 -26.14
C VAL A 176 2.63 5.89 -26.07
N SER A 177 2.11 5.18 -27.07
CA SER A 177 2.12 3.71 -27.10
C SER A 177 3.53 3.11 -27.18
N LEU A 178 4.50 3.84 -27.72
CA LEU A 178 5.89 3.40 -27.86
C LEU A 178 6.57 3.20 -26.50
N ILE A 179 6.08 3.85 -25.44
CA ILE A 179 6.70 3.76 -24.11
C ILE A 179 6.70 2.33 -23.55
N SER A 180 5.78 1.48 -24.02
CA SER A 180 5.68 0.08 -23.62
C SER A 180 6.94 -0.75 -23.93
N SER A 181 7.77 -0.29 -24.88
CA SER A 181 9.06 -0.91 -25.23
C SER A 181 10.21 -0.56 -24.26
N VAL A 182 10.02 0.47 -23.41
CA VAL A 182 11.08 0.98 -22.54
C VAL A 182 11.09 0.22 -21.22
N SER A 183 12.29 -0.13 -20.76
CA SER A 183 12.48 -0.79 -19.46
C SER A 183 11.97 0.08 -18.30
N GLY A 184 11.37 -0.56 -17.30
CA GLY A 184 10.87 0.09 -16.10
C GLY A 184 11.91 0.89 -15.33
N GLU A 185 13.17 0.43 -15.29
CA GLU A 185 14.28 1.13 -14.62
C GLU A 185 14.50 2.52 -15.22
N ARG A 186 14.57 2.62 -16.56
CA ARG A 186 14.75 3.88 -17.27
C ARG A 186 13.59 4.85 -17.05
N ILE A 187 12.35 4.34 -17.06
CA ILE A 187 11.15 5.15 -16.79
C ILE A 187 11.16 5.65 -15.33
N LYS A 188 11.52 4.78 -14.39
CA LYS A 188 11.63 5.12 -12.97
C LYS A 188 12.59 6.27 -12.76
N ASP A 189 13.76 6.24 -13.41
CA ASP A 189 14.76 7.29 -13.23
C ASP A 189 14.23 8.66 -13.68
N GLU A 190 13.62 8.75 -14.88
CA GLU A 190 12.99 9.98 -15.36
C GLU A 190 11.87 10.47 -14.41
N LEU A 191 10.99 9.57 -13.97
CA LEU A 191 9.89 9.89 -13.05
C LEU A 191 10.40 10.35 -11.67
N PHE A 192 11.45 9.71 -11.15
CA PHE A 192 12.05 10.06 -9.86
C PHE A 192 12.74 11.42 -9.92
N PHE A 193 13.36 11.79 -11.06
CA PHE A 193 13.86 13.14 -11.26
C PHE A 193 12.74 14.19 -11.24
N ILE A 194 11.60 13.89 -11.86
CA ILE A 194 10.43 14.78 -11.87
C ILE A 194 9.88 14.95 -10.44
N LEU A 195 9.70 13.86 -9.71
CA LEU A 195 9.19 13.86 -8.33
C LEU A 195 10.14 14.54 -7.33
N ALA A 196 11.45 14.48 -7.59
CA ALA A 196 12.46 15.16 -6.79
C ALA A 196 12.34 16.68 -6.86
N HIS A 197 11.68 17.23 -7.89
CA HIS A 197 11.43 18.67 -8.01
C HIS A 197 10.48 19.15 -6.91
N PRO A 198 10.70 20.31 -6.26
CA PRO A 198 9.82 20.80 -5.19
C PRO A 198 8.37 20.97 -5.62
N HIS A 199 8.13 21.35 -6.88
CA HIS A 199 6.82 21.53 -7.48
C HIS A 199 6.64 20.53 -8.62
N SER A 200 6.31 19.28 -8.29
CA SER A 200 6.17 18.19 -9.25
C SER A 200 4.72 17.96 -9.67
N ALA A 201 3.74 18.36 -8.86
CA ALA A 201 2.31 18.11 -9.10
C ALA A 201 1.87 18.51 -10.53
N GLY A 202 2.13 19.76 -10.94
CA GLY A 202 1.74 20.23 -12.28
C GLY A 202 2.34 19.39 -13.41
N ARG A 203 3.58 18.95 -13.27
CA ARG A 203 4.23 18.11 -14.30
C ARG A 203 3.61 16.72 -14.39
N LEU A 204 3.23 16.12 -13.26
CA LEU A 204 2.55 14.83 -13.24
C LEU A 204 1.17 14.95 -13.91
N ASP A 205 0.49 16.09 -13.74
CA ASP A 205 -0.76 16.38 -14.43
C ASP A 205 -0.56 16.46 -15.95
N ASP A 206 0.49 17.14 -16.41
CA ASP A 206 0.83 17.18 -17.84
C ASP A 206 1.02 15.75 -18.41
N ILE A 207 1.79 14.90 -17.69
CA ILE A 207 2.04 13.50 -18.07
C ILE A 207 0.76 12.68 -18.12
N TYR A 208 -0.15 12.87 -17.17
CA TYR A 208 -1.44 12.21 -17.16
C TYR A 208 -2.31 12.68 -18.33
N SER A 209 -2.36 14.00 -18.58
CA SER A 209 -3.18 14.62 -19.62
C SER A 209 -2.84 14.17 -21.04
N VAL A 210 -1.58 13.81 -21.30
CA VAL A 210 -1.14 13.26 -22.59
C VAL A 210 -1.39 11.75 -22.71
N GLY A 211 -1.82 11.09 -21.63
CA GLY A 211 -2.08 9.65 -21.58
C GLY A 211 -0.86 8.77 -21.34
N LEU A 212 0.30 9.37 -21.02
CA LEU A 212 1.56 8.64 -20.87
C LEU A 212 1.55 7.72 -19.63
N PHE A 213 0.92 8.16 -18.53
CA PHE A 213 0.72 7.27 -17.38
C PHE A 213 -0.17 6.07 -17.70
N ASN A 214 -1.27 6.26 -18.43
CA ASN A 214 -2.17 5.17 -18.82
C ASN A 214 -1.48 4.17 -19.76
N ALA A 215 -0.63 4.65 -20.68
CA ALA A 215 0.17 3.80 -21.55
C ALA A 215 1.24 3.01 -20.78
N THR A 216 1.78 3.59 -19.70
CA THR A 216 2.84 2.96 -18.88
C THR A 216 2.28 2.00 -17.83
N PHE A 217 1.16 2.37 -17.21
CA PHE A 217 0.55 1.66 -16.08
C PHE A 217 -0.94 1.46 -16.32
N SER A 218 -1.33 0.22 -16.61
CA SER A 218 -2.74 -0.17 -16.71
C SER A 218 -3.57 0.17 -15.47
N GLU A 219 -2.95 0.19 -14.28
CA GLU A 219 -3.57 0.52 -13.00
C GLU A 219 -4.09 1.97 -12.97
N PHE A 220 -3.54 2.90 -13.76
CA PHE A 220 -4.00 4.28 -13.82
C PHE A 220 -5.37 4.42 -14.49
N ALA A 221 -5.90 3.36 -15.12
CA ALA A 221 -7.30 3.33 -15.55
C ALA A 221 -8.28 3.59 -14.39
N ALA A 222 -7.90 3.26 -13.14
CA ALA A 222 -8.71 3.54 -11.95
C ALA A 222 -9.00 5.04 -11.74
N PHE A 223 -8.11 5.93 -12.20
CA PHE A 223 -8.29 7.38 -12.11
C PHE A 223 -9.26 7.96 -13.15
N GLY A 224 -9.64 7.16 -14.15
CA GLY A 224 -10.63 7.56 -15.17
C GLY A 224 -12.07 7.59 -14.66
N ASP A 225 -12.36 7.07 -13.46
CA ASP A 225 -13.69 7.05 -12.86
C ASP A 225 -14.13 8.46 -12.42
N ARG A 226 -14.99 9.08 -13.22
CA ARG A 226 -15.62 10.38 -12.95
C ARG A 226 -16.94 10.22 -12.18
N ASN A 227 -16.90 9.51 -11.07
CA ASN A 227 -18.08 9.39 -10.22
C ASN A 227 -18.41 10.76 -9.61
N ASP A 228 -19.64 11.26 -9.81
CA ASP A 228 -20.11 12.55 -9.27
C ASP A 228 -20.07 12.61 -7.72
N ASN A 229 -19.85 11.47 -7.05
CA ASN A 229 -19.66 11.40 -5.60
C ASN A 229 -18.21 11.65 -5.15
N TYR A 230 -17.25 11.75 -6.07
CA TYR A 230 -15.92 12.26 -5.72
C TYR A 230 -16.03 13.78 -5.55
N TYR A 231 -15.61 14.30 -4.40
CA TYR A 231 -15.93 15.68 -3.97
C TYR A 231 -15.15 16.78 -4.72
N HIS A 232 -14.18 16.43 -5.56
CA HIS A 232 -13.51 17.34 -6.51
C HIS A 232 -14.17 17.22 -7.89
N LYS A 233 -14.39 18.36 -8.58
CA LYS A 233 -15.06 18.37 -9.90
C LYS A 233 -14.34 17.55 -10.97
N GLY A 234 -13.03 17.34 -10.84
CA GLY A 234 -12.17 16.55 -11.72
C GLY A 234 -11.95 15.10 -11.27
N GLY A 235 -12.67 14.61 -10.26
CA GLY A 235 -12.67 13.20 -9.85
C GLY A 235 -11.46 12.77 -9.02
N LEU A 236 -11.14 11.47 -9.08
CA LEU A 236 -10.13 10.83 -8.23
C LEU A 236 -8.69 11.30 -8.49
N TRP A 237 -8.36 11.59 -9.76
CA TRP A 237 -7.04 12.09 -10.15
C TRP A 237 -6.75 13.46 -9.50
N GLU A 238 -7.67 14.42 -9.65
CA GLU A 238 -7.50 15.77 -9.11
C GLU A 238 -7.32 15.74 -7.59
N HIS A 239 -8.09 14.91 -6.88
CA HIS A 239 -7.94 14.71 -5.44
C HIS A 239 -6.55 14.22 -5.03
N SER A 240 -6.07 13.17 -5.73
CA SER A 240 -4.77 12.56 -5.42
C SER A 240 -3.63 13.52 -5.74
N LEU A 241 -3.78 14.30 -6.82
CA LEU A 241 -2.84 15.33 -7.21
C LEU A 241 -2.82 16.50 -6.21
N GLU A 242 -3.99 16.93 -5.73
CA GLU A 242 -4.09 17.98 -4.71
C GLU A 242 -3.47 17.53 -3.38
N THR A 243 -3.64 16.26 -3.00
CA THR A 243 -2.97 15.69 -1.81
C THR A 243 -1.45 15.78 -1.93
N LEU A 244 -0.88 15.45 -3.10
CA LEU A 244 0.55 15.63 -3.38
C LEU A 244 0.94 17.12 -3.33
N ARG A 245 0.14 18.00 -3.93
CA ARG A 245 0.38 19.45 -3.92
C ARG A 245 0.42 20.01 -2.49
N LYS A 246 -0.49 19.59 -1.60
CA LYS A 246 -0.47 19.97 -0.19
C LYS A 246 0.76 19.45 0.54
N PHE A 247 1.29 18.29 0.17
CA PHE A 247 2.57 17.82 0.72
C PHE A 247 3.73 18.73 0.28
N GLU A 248 3.77 19.15 -0.99
CA GLU A 248 4.77 20.10 -1.47
C GLU A 248 4.67 21.47 -0.79
N GLU A 249 3.47 22.04 -0.68
CA GLU A 249 3.24 23.39 -0.17
C GLU A 249 3.32 23.49 1.36
N LYS A 250 2.55 22.65 2.07
CA LYS A 250 2.36 22.79 3.52
C LYS A 250 3.44 22.08 4.33
N VAL A 251 4.05 21.03 3.77
CA VAL A 251 5.02 20.20 4.48
C VAL A 251 6.44 20.58 4.07
N LEU A 252 6.76 20.50 2.77
CA LEU A 252 8.12 20.72 2.28
C LEU A 252 8.48 22.21 2.20
N ALA A 253 7.69 23.02 1.49
CA ALA A 253 7.99 24.46 1.33
C ALA A 253 7.87 25.22 2.65
N GLY A 254 6.88 24.88 3.48
CA GLY A 254 6.76 25.39 4.85
C GLY A 254 7.82 24.86 5.82
N ASN A 255 8.71 23.94 5.41
CA ASN A 255 9.75 23.33 6.26
C ASN A 255 9.20 22.91 7.64
N PHE A 256 8.08 22.20 7.62
CA PHE A 256 7.37 21.74 8.81
C PHE A 256 7.06 22.86 9.82
N GLU A 257 6.78 24.10 9.39
CA GLU A 257 6.52 25.25 10.27
C GLU A 257 5.50 24.95 11.37
N ARG A 258 4.37 24.33 11.01
CA ARG A 258 3.33 23.92 11.98
C ARG A 258 3.82 22.91 13.02
N PHE A 259 4.85 22.15 12.68
CA PHE A 259 5.46 21.09 13.49
C PHE A 259 6.90 21.43 13.86
N ALA A 260 7.20 22.72 14.08
CA ALA A 260 8.56 23.22 14.29
C ALA A 260 9.32 22.49 15.40
N GLU A 261 8.64 22.03 16.45
CA GLU A 261 9.19 21.21 17.54
C GLU A 261 9.93 19.96 17.02
N PHE A 262 9.41 19.35 15.96
CA PHE A 262 9.91 18.09 15.39
C PHE A 262 10.73 18.30 14.11
N ARG A 263 10.95 19.55 13.67
CA ARG A 263 11.56 19.90 12.38
C ARG A 263 12.88 19.18 12.12
N SER A 264 13.78 19.12 13.11
CA SER A 264 15.08 18.45 12.96
C SER A 264 14.94 16.96 12.69
N ASP A 265 14.06 16.28 13.42
CA ASP A 265 13.83 14.85 13.24
C ASP A 265 13.07 14.53 11.95
N LEU A 266 12.13 15.41 11.56
CA LEU A 266 11.39 15.30 10.30
C LEU A 266 12.30 15.52 9.09
N ASN A 267 13.22 16.48 9.14
CA ASN A 267 14.21 16.70 8.08
C ASN A 267 15.19 15.53 7.93
N LYS A 268 15.49 14.80 9.02
CA LYS A 268 16.27 13.56 8.95
C LYS A 268 15.49 12.41 8.31
N TYR A 269 14.18 12.35 8.57
CA TYR A 269 13.31 11.32 8.00
C TYR A 269 13.02 11.56 6.52
N PHE A 270 12.62 12.78 6.17
CA PHE A 270 12.27 13.19 4.81
C PHE A 270 13.52 13.62 4.05
N ASP A 271 14.43 12.67 3.84
CA ASP A 271 15.50 12.84 2.87
C ASP A 271 14.96 12.84 1.42
N ARG A 272 15.84 13.13 0.45
CA ARG A 272 15.46 13.22 -0.96
C ARG A 272 14.71 11.98 -1.45
N HIS A 273 15.16 10.78 -1.06
CA HIS A 273 14.57 9.52 -1.51
C HIS A 273 13.19 9.30 -0.89
N THR A 274 13.07 9.51 0.41
CA THR A 274 11.83 9.35 1.17
C THR A 274 10.78 10.37 0.74
N ILE A 275 11.18 11.60 0.38
CA ILE A 275 10.29 12.60 -0.22
C ILE A 275 9.68 12.10 -1.53
N ILE A 276 10.50 11.56 -2.44
CA ILE A 276 10.03 11.01 -3.73
C ILE A 276 9.01 9.89 -3.50
N LEU A 277 9.32 8.94 -2.61
CA LEU A 277 8.43 7.84 -2.29
C LEU A 277 7.14 8.30 -1.59
N THR A 278 7.22 9.35 -0.75
CA THR A 278 6.04 9.93 -0.09
C THR A 278 5.14 10.62 -1.10
N LYS A 279 5.70 11.35 -2.08
CA LYS A 279 4.92 11.94 -3.18
C LYS A 279 4.19 10.87 -3.98
N LEU A 280 4.85 9.76 -4.32
CA LEU A 280 4.20 8.60 -4.93
C LEU A 280 3.09 8.04 -4.04
N GLY A 281 3.34 7.93 -2.73
CA GLY A 281 2.33 7.54 -1.75
C GLY A 281 1.10 8.46 -1.78
N CYS A 282 1.30 9.79 -1.77
CA CYS A 282 0.22 10.77 -1.89
C CYS A 282 -0.54 10.65 -3.21
N LEU A 283 0.14 10.44 -4.34
CA LEU A 283 -0.51 10.28 -5.64
C LEU A 283 -1.34 8.99 -5.72
N LEU A 284 -0.93 7.92 -5.03
CA LEU A 284 -1.51 6.59 -5.15
C LEU A 284 -2.40 6.18 -3.97
N HIS A 285 -2.52 7.01 -2.92
CA HIS A 285 -3.14 6.62 -1.65
C HIS A 285 -4.57 6.06 -1.82
N ASP A 286 -5.30 6.60 -2.81
CA ASP A 286 -6.68 6.27 -3.07
C ASP A 286 -6.93 5.53 -4.39
N ILE A 287 -5.87 5.05 -5.07
CA ILE A 287 -5.98 4.39 -6.38
C ILE A 287 -6.92 3.17 -6.37
N GLY A 288 -7.14 2.54 -5.21
CA GLY A 288 -8.05 1.41 -5.05
C GLY A 288 -9.55 1.77 -4.97
N LYS A 289 -9.93 3.05 -4.91
CA LYS A 289 -11.34 3.47 -4.72
C LYS A 289 -12.24 3.00 -5.85
N ALA A 290 -11.83 3.15 -7.11
CA ALA A 290 -12.65 2.77 -8.26
C ALA A 290 -13.03 1.29 -8.25
N GLU A 291 -12.09 0.40 -7.93
CA GLU A 291 -12.33 -1.05 -7.85
C GLU A 291 -13.10 -1.45 -6.58
N ALA A 292 -12.91 -0.72 -5.47
CA ALA A 292 -13.63 -0.93 -4.22
C ALA A 292 -15.05 -0.34 -4.18
N ALA A 293 -15.44 0.39 -5.23
CA ALA A 293 -16.69 1.13 -5.28
C ALA A 293 -17.91 0.20 -5.19
N SER A 294 -18.70 0.38 -4.14
CA SER A 294 -19.94 -0.35 -3.90
C SER A 294 -21.04 0.60 -3.46
N ARG A 295 -22.26 0.43 -3.99
CA ARG A 295 -23.43 1.20 -3.54
C ARG A 295 -24.09 0.46 -2.37
N VAL A 296 -24.08 1.09 -1.20
CA VAL A 296 -24.73 0.58 0.02
C VAL A 296 -25.76 1.58 0.49
N SER A 297 -27.04 1.18 0.51
CA SER A 297 -28.18 2.03 0.90
C SER A 297 -28.24 3.36 0.12
N GLY A 298 -27.99 3.33 -1.19
CA GLY A 298 -28.01 4.52 -2.06
C GLY A 298 -26.79 5.43 -1.96
N ARG A 299 -25.83 5.15 -1.06
CA ARG A 299 -24.57 5.89 -0.93
C ARG A 299 -23.40 5.07 -1.46
N LEU A 300 -22.45 5.74 -2.10
CA LEU A 300 -21.21 5.12 -2.55
C LEU A 300 -20.28 4.88 -1.34
N ARG A 301 -19.71 3.67 -1.24
CA ARG A 301 -18.76 3.24 -0.21
C ARG A 301 -17.59 2.54 -0.88
N PHE A 302 -16.41 2.64 -0.26
CA PHE A 302 -15.15 2.10 -0.78
C PHE A 302 -14.50 1.22 0.28
N PHE A 303 -15.09 0.06 0.57
CA PHE A 303 -14.58 -0.83 1.63
C PHE A 303 -13.31 -1.56 1.18
N GLY A 304 -12.26 -1.52 1.99
CA GLY A 304 -11.01 -2.24 1.70
C GLY A 304 -10.18 -1.63 0.56
N HIS A 305 -10.49 -0.41 0.12
CA HIS A 305 -9.76 0.25 -0.97
C HIS A 305 -8.29 0.47 -0.63
N GLU A 306 -7.93 0.55 0.65
CA GLU A 306 -6.54 0.64 1.07
C GLU A 306 -5.76 -0.65 0.76
N ARG A 307 -6.43 -1.81 0.78
CA ARG A 307 -5.80 -3.10 0.42
C ARG A 307 -5.61 -3.22 -1.09
N ILE A 308 -6.65 -2.90 -1.85
CA ILE A 308 -6.61 -2.90 -3.31
C ILE A 308 -5.59 -1.88 -3.78
N GLY A 309 -5.65 -0.65 -3.26
CA GLY A 309 -4.70 0.43 -3.55
C GLY A 309 -3.26 0.03 -3.24
N SER A 310 -3.01 -0.59 -2.09
CA SER A 310 -1.67 -1.10 -1.74
C SER A 310 -1.15 -2.13 -2.74
N PHE A 311 -2.02 -3.05 -3.20
CA PHE A 311 -1.68 -4.03 -4.23
C PHE A 311 -1.37 -3.36 -5.59
N LEU A 312 -2.21 -2.42 -6.03
CA LEU A 312 -2.02 -1.67 -7.27
C LEU A 312 -0.73 -0.84 -7.23
N ALA A 313 -0.48 -0.12 -6.14
CA ALA A 313 0.73 0.65 -5.94
C ALA A 313 1.99 -0.24 -5.97
N ARG A 314 1.94 -1.41 -5.34
CA ARG A 314 3.02 -2.41 -5.41
C ARG A 314 3.26 -2.89 -6.85
N ASN A 315 2.20 -3.09 -7.64
CA ASN A 315 2.34 -3.49 -9.05
C ASN A 315 2.99 -2.40 -9.89
N ILE A 316 2.61 -1.13 -9.71
CA ILE A 316 3.23 0.03 -10.35
C ILE A 316 4.73 0.07 -10.00
N MET A 317 5.08 -0.02 -8.71
CA MET A 317 6.48 -0.02 -8.27
C MET A 317 7.27 -1.23 -8.80
N ARG A 318 6.63 -2.38 -8.98
CA ARG A 318 7.24 -3.55 -9.63
C ARG A 318 7.48 -3.32 -11.12
N LYS A 319 6.55 -2.69 -11.83
CA LYS A 319 6.71 -2.31 -13.25
C LYS A 319 7.84 -1.30 -13.44
N LEU A 320 8.00 -0.38 -12.49
CA LEU A 320 9.15 0.53 -12.38
C LEU A 320 10.46 -0.14 -11.96
N LYS A 321 10.44 -1.45 -11.66
CA LYS A 321 11.63 -2.22 -11.25
C LYS A 321 12.29 -1.60 -10.01
N SER A 322 11.47 -1.10 -9.10
CA SER A 322 11.90 -0.53 -7.84
C SER A 322 12.40 -1.61 -6.88
N SER A 323 13.20 -1.20 -5.88
CA SER A 323 13.70 -2.13 -4.86
C SER A 323 12.56 -2.72 -4.03
N ARG A 324 12.79 -3.86 -3.36
CA ARG A 324 11.80 -4.47 -2.46
C ARG A 324 11.42 -3.55 -1.31
N SER A 325 12.38 -2.77 -0.81
CA SER A 325 12.14 -1.76 0.23
C SER A 325 11.25 -0.63 -0.27
N ASP A 326 11.49 -0.08 -1.47
CA ASP A 326 10.68 1.03 -2.01
C ASP A 326 9.26 0.56 -2.36
N MET A 327 9.14 -0.63 -2.95
CA MET A 327 7.85 -1.28 -3.19
C MET A 327 7.06 -1.41 -1.89
N LYS A 328 7.72 -1.87 -0.82
CA LYS A 328 7.09 -2.03 0.48
C LYS A 328 6.71 -0.69 1.09
N PHE A 329 7.61 0.30 1.04
CA PHE A 329 7.39 1.64 1.56
C PHE A 329 6.12 2.27 0.95
N VAL A 330 6.05 2.37 -0.38
CA VAL A 330 4.90 3.00 -1.05
C VAL A 330 3.62 2.19 -0.80
N SER A 331 3.70 0.86 -0.84
CA SER A 331 2.53 0.01 -0.54
C SER A 331 2.03 0.18 0.91
N ASP A 332 2.93 0.42 1.87
CA ASP A 332 2.58 0.64 3.27
C ASP A 332 1.96 2.03 3.48
N VAL A 333 2.48 3.07 2.81
CA VAL A 333 1.85 4.40 2.82
C VAL A 333 0.41 4.30 2.35
N VAL A 334 0.19 3.69 1.18
CA VAL A 334 -1.14 3.52 0.58
C VAL A 334 -2.04 2.65 1.47
N TYR A 335 -1.52 1.58 2.08
CA TYR A 335 -2.31 0.70 2.93
C TYR A 335 -2.74 1.33 4.26
N HIS A 336 -1.93 2.23 4.80
CA HIS A 336 -2.15 2.83 6.12
C HIS A 336 -2.67 4.26 6.07
N HIS A 337 -2.87 4.84 4.87
CA HIS A 337 -3.19 6.27 4.70
C HIS A 337 -4.41 6.74 5.50
N MET A 338 -5.46 5.91 5.66
CA MET A 338 -6.64 6.29 6.45
C MET A 338 -6.46 6.18 7.95
N ARG A 339 -5.52 5.36 8.44
CA ARG A 339 -5.43 5.00 9.86
C ARG A 339 -5.22 6.21 10.77
N PRO A 340 -4.33 7.17 10.44
CA PRO A 340 -4.20 8.41 11.21
C PRO A 340 -5.54 9.15 11.34
N SER A 341 -6.26 9.35 10.24
CA SER A 341 -7.56 10.03 10.27
C SER A 341 -8.65 9.24 10.98
N ASN A 342 -8.65 7.91 10.93
CA ASN A 342 -9.61 7.09 11.69
C ASN A 342 -9.34 7.16 13.20
N MET A 343 -8.07 7.30 13.59
CA MET A 343 -7.64 7.41 14.98
C MET A 343 -7.83 8.81 15.57
N SER A 344 -8.01 9.85 14.73
CA SER A 344 -8.20 11.22 15.20
C SER A 344 -9.47 11.41 16.03
N ALA A 345 -10.51 10.60 15.77
CA ALA A 345 -11.76 10.61 16.54
C ALA A 345 -11.61 10.02 17.96
N ARG A 346 -10.72 9.04 18.16
CA ARG A 346 -10.47 8.40 19.47
C ARG A 346 -9.04 7.88 19.55
N SER A 347 -8.15 8.68 20.14
CA SER A 347 -6.72 8.39 20.20
C SER A 347 -6.30 7.89 21.59
N THR A 348 -5.73 6.68 21.64
CA THR A 348 -5.08 6.10 22.83
C THR A 348 -3.61 5.82 22.53
N GLU A 349 -2.74 5.84 23.54
CA GLU A 349 -1.32 5.52 23.37
C GLU A 349 -1.10 4.09 22.84
N ARG A 350 -1.91 3.13 23.30
CA ARG A 350 -1.94 1.77 22.76
C ARG A 350 -2.22 1.73 21.25
N ALA A 351 -3.15 2.56 20.77
CA ALA A 351 -3.46 2.64 19.34
C ALA A 351 -2.28 3.23 18.54
N PHE A 352 -1.56 4.22 19.08
CA PHE A 352 -0.35 4.75 18.46
C PHE A 352 0.76 3.70 18.38
N TYR A 353 1.01 2.97 19.47
CA TYR A 353 1.99 1.88 19.47
C TYR A 353 1.70 0.85 18.37
N ARG A 354 0.45 0.36 18.31
CA ARG A 354 -0.01 -0.58 17.28
C ARG A 354 0.10 -0.03 15.86
N PHE A 355 -0.21 1.26 15.68
CA PHE A 355 -0.06 1.91 14.38
C PHE A 355 1.41 1.86 13.92
N PHE A 356 2.35 2.33 14.73
CA PHE A 356 3.77 2.35 14.35
C PHE A 356 4.35 0.95 14.15
N ARG A 357 3.93 -0.04 14.95
CA ARG A 357 4.38 -1.44 14.82
C ARG A 357 3.81 -2.17 13.61
N SER A 358 2.73 -1.67 13.02
CA SER A 358 2.10 -2.32 11.86
C SER A 358 2.87 -2.15 10.55
N PHE A 359 3.83 -1.23 10.50
CA PHE A 359 4.65 -0.99 9.32
C PHE A 359 5.79 -2.01 9.26
N ALA A 360 5.95 -2.64 8.10
CA ALA A 360 7.12 -3.49 7.82
C ALA A 360 8.22 -2.72 7.07
N SER A 361 8.05 -1.40 6.92
CA SER A 361 9.00 -0.45 6.34
C SER A 361 9.09 0.81 7.21
N SER A 362 9.98 1.74 6.85
CA SER A 362 10.07 3.06 7.49
C SER A 362 8.92 4.00 7.11
N ALA A 363 7.88 3.59 6.38
CA ALA A 363 6.82 4.44 5.82
C ALA A 363 5.88 5.15 6.81
N HIS A 364 6.06 4.95 8.12
CA HIS A 364 5.13 5.42 9.12
C HIS A 364 4.90 6.94 9.12
N MET A 365 5.94 7.78 8.97
CA MET A 365 5.73 9.23 8.91
C MET A 365 5.18 9.66 7.55
N ALA A 366 5.61 9.03 6.47
CA ALA A 366 4.99 9.27 5.16
C ALA A 366 3.47 9.03 5.22
N ALA A 367 3.01 7.94 5.85
CA ALA A 367 1.57 7.68 6.02
C ALA A 367 0.86 8.73 6.90
N VAL A 368 1.50 9.20 7.99
CA VAL A 368 0.96 10.28 8.85
C VAL A 368 0.80 11.57 8.04
N PHE A 369 1.81 11.96 7.28
CA PHE A 369 1.78 13.18 6.47
C PHE A 369 0.90 13.06 5.23
N THR A 370 0.77 11.87 4.62
CA THR A 370 -0.23 11.64 3.56
C THR A 370 -1.64 11.84 4.11
N ALA A 371 -1.96 11.32 5.31
CA ALA A 371 -3.28 11.53 5.93
C ALA A 371 -3.53 12.99 6.31
N PHE A 372 -2.49 13.71 6.75
CA PHE A 372 -2.53 15.15 6.97
C PHE A 372 -2.86 15.90 5.66
N CYS A 373 -2.11 15.62 4.59
CA CYS A 373 -2.28 16.28 3.30
C CYS A 373 -3.61 15.95 2.61
N ASP A 374 -4.10 14.71 2.75
CA ASP A 374 -5.42 14.29 2.26
C ASP A 374 -6.52 15.16 2.88
N ARG A 375 -6.49 15.38 4.20
CA ARG A 375 -7.45 16.29 4.87
C ARG A 375 -7.31 17.74 4.40
N TYR A 376 -6.09 18.17 4.13
CA TYR A 376 -5.81 19.51 3.60
C TYR A 376 -6.18 19.69 2.13
N SER A 377 -6.37 18.61 1.35
CA SER A 377 -6.86 18.75 -0.03
C SER A 377 -8.26 19.36 -0.08
N TYR A 378 -8.97 19.38 1.06
CA TYR A 378 -10.30 19.97 1.24
C TYR A 378 -10.27 21.36 1.89
N GLU A 379 -9.11 22.04 1.98
CA GLU A 379 -8.96 23.36 2.61
C GLU A 379 -9.94 24.42 2.07
N THR A 380 -10.27 24.35 0.78
CA THR A 380 -11.21 25.27 0.10
C THR A 380 -12.67 24.80 0.16
N ALA A 381 -12.94 23.62 0.73
CA ALA A 381 -14.29 23.05 0.80
C ALA A 381 -15.09 23.66 1.98
N PRO A 382 -16.33 24.14 1.75
CA PRO A 382 -17.14 24.73 2.81
C PRO A 382 -17.40 23.75 3.97
N GLY A 383 -17.22 24.23 5.21
CA GLY A 383 -17.59 23.50 6.43
C GLY A 383 -16.61 22.40 6.88
N ARG A 384 -15.44 22.27 6.24
CA ARG A 384 -14.42 21.25 6.59
C ARG A 384 -13.29 21.75 7.49
N PHE A 385 -13.27 23.05 7.84
CA PHE A 385 -12.21 23.66 8.66
C PHE A 385 -11.97 22.93 9.98
N ALA A 386 -13.04 22.54 10.70
CA ALA A 386 -12.92 21.81 11.96
C ALA A 386 -12.25 20.44 11.79
N GLU A 387 -12.52 19.72 10.68
CA GLU A 387 -11.88 18.44 10.39
C GLU A 387 -10.38 18.60 10.14
N MET A 388 -9.99 19.67 9.43
CA MET A 388 -8.60 20.00 9.15
C MET A 388 -7.83 20.33 10.44
N VAL A 389 -8.39 21.20 11.29
CA VAL A 389 -7.80 21.54 12.61
C VAL A 389 -7.69 20.30 13.51
N ASN A 390 -8.70 19.43 13.51
CA ASN A 390 -8.64 18.17 14.25
C ASN A 390 -7.51 17.26 13.75
N GLN A 391 -7.32 17.17 12.43
CA GLN A 391 -6.23 16.39 11.85
C GLN A 391 -4.85 17.00 12.18
N GLU A 392 -4.71 18.32 12.19
CA GLU A 392 -3.49 19.00 12.64
C GLU A 392 -3.13 18.63 14.07
N ASN A 393 -4.05 18.85 15.00
CA ASN A 393 -3.86 18.60 16.42
C ASN A 393 -3.55 17.12 16.68
N PHE A 394 -4.22 16.23 15.94
CA PHE A 394 -3.92 14.81 15.98
C PHE A 394 -2.51 14.49 15.48
N THR A 395 -2.10 15.10 14.37
CA THR A 395 -0.76 14.93 13.78
C THR A 395 0.32 15.40 14.76
N GLU A 396 0.12 16.53 15.41
CA GLU A 396 1.04 17.01 16.46
C GLU A 396 1.10 16.03 17.64
N LYS A 397 -0.06 15.55 18.12
CA LYS A 397 -0.15 14.59 19.22
C LYS A 397 0.59 13.28 18.92
N ILE A 398 0.38 12.70 17.72
CA ILE A 398 1.00 11.42 17.35
C ILE A 398 2.53 11.58 17.17
N LEU A 399 2.99 12.71 16.64
CA LEU A 399 4.43 13.02 16.55
C LEU A 399 5.06 13.15 17.94
N ARG A 400 4.40 13.83 18.87
CA ARG A 400 4.86 14.00 20.25
C ARG A 400 5.05 12.64 20.94
N VAL A 401 4.07 11.74 20.82
CA VAL A 401 4.18 10.38 21.37
C VAL A 401 5.32 9.60 20.70
N TYR A 402 5.39 9.60 19.36
CA TYR A 402 6.43 8.87 18.64
C TYR A 402 7.85 9.31 19.02
N PHE A 403 8.12 10.62 18.98
CA PHE A 403 9.46 11.13 19.26
C PHE A 403 9.83 11.07 20.74
N ARG A 404 8.84 11.10 21.65
CA ARG A 404 9.05 10.77 23.06
C ARG A 404 9.57 9.34 23.20
N GLU A 405 8.85 8.35 22.67
CA GLU A 405 9.26 6.93 22.76
C GLU A 405 10.63 6.68 22.12
N LYS A 406 10.90 7.28 20.96
CA LYS A 406 12.18 7.12 20.25
C LYS A 406 13.37 7.69 21.05
N LYS A 407 13.19 8.81 21.76
CA LYS A 407 14.24 9.43 22.58
C LYS A 407 14.58 8.59 23.81
N ILE A 408 13.61 7.91 24.41
CA ILE A 408 13.83 7.21 25.68
C ILE A 408 14.54 5.86 25.48
N ASN A 409 14.60 5.33 24.23
CA ASN A 409 15.28 4.08 23.85
C ASN A 409 15.24 3.00 24.94
N ARG A 410 14.04 2.68 25.41
CA ARG A 410 13.90 1.80 26.57
C ARG A 410 14.07 0.34 26.13
N PRO A 411 15.02 -0.42 26.69
CA PRO A 411 15.06 -1.86 26.44
C PRO A 411 13.73 -2.50 26.89
N PRO A 412 13.28 -3.58 26.24
CA PRO A 412 12.06 -4.27 26.64
C PRO A 412 12.09 -4.64 28.12
N LEU A 413 10.95 -4.54 28.81
CA LEU A 413 10.89 -4.87 30.25
C LEU A 413 11.15 -6.36 30.49
N LEU A 414 10.67 -7.19 29.55
CA LEU A 414 10.85 -8.64 29.54
C LEU A 414 11.39 -9.11 28.20
N ASN A 415 12.34 -10.03 28.25
CA ASN A 415 12.74 -10.82 27.09
C ASN A 415 12.08 -12.21 27.12
N GLY A 416 12.26 -12.99 26.05
CA GLY A 416 11.67 -14.34 25.97
C GLY A 416 12.13 -15.28 27.07
N ASN A 417 13.37 -15.17 27.53
CA ASN A 417 13.87 -15.99 28.61
C ASN A 417 13.22 -15.64 29.94
N ASP A 418 13.01 -14.34 30.23
CA ASP A 418 12.30 -13.89 31.44
C ASP A 418 10.90 -14.50 31.52
N VAL A 419 10.15 -14.44 30.41
CA VAL A 419 8.78 -14.98 30.31
C VAL A 419 8.78 -16.51 30.42
N MET A 420 9.71 -17.21 29.74
CA MET A 420 9.79 -18.68 29.79
C MET A 420 10.10 -19.19 31.20
N VAL A 421 11.10 -18.61 31.86
CA VAL A 421 11.55 -19.03 33.20
C VAL A 421 10.45 -18.82 34.23
N ALA A 422 9.82 -17.65 34.24
CA ALA A 422 8.86 -17.35 35.28
C ALA A 422 7.49 -17.99 35.09
N LEU A 423 7.02 -18.09 33.85
CA LEU A 423 5.73 -18.70 33.57
C LEU A 423 5.81 -20.23 33.39
N GLY A 424 7.02 -20.80 33.37
CA GLY A 424 7.25 -22.21 33.11
C GLY A 424 6.74 -22.67 31.74
N ILE A 425 6.76 -21.79 30.74
CA ILE A 425 6.25 -22.09 29.40
C ILE A 425 7.38 -22.38 28.41
N PRO A 426 7.21 -23.35 27.50
CA PRO A 426 8.22 -23.66 26.48
C PRO A 426 8.34 -22.52 25.46
N PRO A 427 9.47 -22.44 24.72
CA PRO A 427 9.62 -21.50 23.63
C PRO A 427 8.52 -21.70 22.58
N GLY A 428 7.84 -20.62 22.20
CA GLY A 428 6.73 -20.68 21.26
C GLY A 428 6.00 -19.35 21.06
N ARG A 429 4.92 -19.37 20.27
CA ARG A 429 4.13 -18.16 19.95
C ARG A 429 3.54 -17.47 21.18
N LEU A 430 3.19 -18.24 22.22
CA LEU A 430 2.66 -17.71 23.48
C LEU A 430 3.64 -16.74 24.13
N VAL A 431 4.94 -17.09 24.18
CA VAL A 431 6.00 -16.22 24.71
C VAL A 431 6.02 -14.88 23.96
N GLY A 432 6.02 -14.92 22.63
CA GLY A 432 6.02 -13.70 21.81
C GLY A 432 4.77 -12.82 22.04
N ARG A 433 3.59 -13.43 22.17
CA ARG A 433 2.33 -12.71 22.43
C ARG A 433 2.30 -12.06 23.81
N ILE A 434 2.83 -12.73 24.82
CA ILE A 434 2.94 -12.19 26.17
C ILE A 434 3.89 -10.99 26.18
N ILE A 435 5.05 -11.09 25.54
CA ILE A 435 5.98 -9.96 25.37
C ILE A 435 5.30 -8.79 24.66
N GLU A 436 4.56 -9.06 23.58
CA GLU A 436 3.86 -8.02 22.84
C GLU A 436 2.77 -7.34 23.69
N ALA A 437 1.97 -8.11 24.44
CA ALA A 437 0.96 -7.56 25.33
C ALA A 437 1.57 -6.73 26.48
N VAL A 438 2.71 -7.18 27.03
CA VAL A 438 3.50 -6.43 28.01
C VAL A 438 4.00 -5.11 27.41
N GLU A 439 4.63 -5.13 26.23
CA GLU A 439 5.11 -3.90 25.60
C GLU A 439 3.96 -2.94 25.19
N GLU A 440 2.78 -3.46 24.82
CA GLU A 440 1.57 -2.65 24.62
C GLU A 440 1.09 -1.98 25.92
N ALA A 441 1.08 -2.71 27.04
CA ALA A 441 0.70 -2.17 28.34
C ALA A 441 1.71 -1.12 28.83
N ARG A 442 2.99 -1.34 28.55
CA ARG A 442 4.09 -0.42 28.84
C ARG A 442 3.96 0.87 28.05
N ALA A 443 3.69 0.76 26.74
CA ALA A 443 3.50 1.91 25.86
C ALA A 443 2.25 2.74 26.23
N ALA A 444 1.30 2.14 26.97
CA ALA A 444 0.15 2.81 27.55
C ALA A 444 0.38 3.28 29.01
N GLU A 445 1.64 3.30 29.47
CA GLU A 445 2.08 3.67 30.81
C GLU A 445 1.43 2.89 31.98
N LYS A 446 0.84 1.73 31.70
CA LYS A 446 0.21 0.86 32.73
C LYS A 446 1.22 0.06 33.53
N ILE A 447 2.37 -0.24 32.93
CA ILE A 447 3.48 -0.94 33.57
C ILE A 447 4.78 -0.16 33.30
N LYS A 448 5.63 -0.07 34.31
CA LYS A 448 6.85 0.74 34.31
C LYS A 448 8.07 -0.05 34.73
N THR A 449 7.89 -1.08 35.57
CA THR A 449 8.98 -1.90 36.10
C THR A 449 8.97 -3.31 35.54
N LYS A 450 10.09 -4.02 35.72
CA LYS A 450 10.19 -5.43 35.33
C LYS A 450 9.21 -6.26 36.17
N GLU A 451 9.08 -5.97 37.46
CA GLU A 451 8.21 -6.67 38.39
C GLU A 451 6.73 -6.53 38.00
N GLU A 452 6.28 -5.31 37.66
CA GLU A 452 4.91 -5.09 37.16
C GLU A 452 4.66 -5.82 35.84
N ALA A 453 5.65 -5.88 34.96
CA ALA A 453 5.56 -6.63 33.72
C ALA A 453 5.43 -8.14 33.95
N MET A 454 6.08 -8.67 34.99
CA MET A 454 5.99 -10.08 35.36
C MET A 454 4.60 -10.43 35.90
N ILE A 455 4.07 -9.60 36.82
CA ILE A 455 2.72 -9.77 37.36
C ILE A 455 1.71 -9.73 36.21
N TYR A 456 1.83 -8.74 35.33
CA TYR A 456 0.95 -8.62 34.17
C TYR A 456 1.07 -9.84 33.23
N ALA A 457 2.28 -10.36 33.00
CA ALA A 457 2.51 -11.54 32.19
C ALA A 457 1.86 -12.80 32.78
N GLU A 458 1.88 -12.96 34.11
CA GLU A 458 1.19 -14.04 34.84
C GLU A 458 -0.33 -13.92 34.71
N GLU A 459 -0.87 -12.73 34.97
CA GLU A 459 -2.32 -12.46 34.90
C GLU A 459 -2.90 -12.77 33.51
N ILE A 460 -2.15 -12.46 32.45
CA ILE A 460 -2.65 -12.64 31.08
C ILE A 460 -2.29 -14.00 30.47
N LYS A 461 -1.43 -14.81 31.10
CA LYS A 461 -0.90 -16.06 30.50
C LYS A 461 -2.01 -16.94 29.93
N ASP A 462 -3.08 -17.14 30.69
CA ASP A 462 -4.18 -18.03 30.32
C ASP A 462 -5.27 -17.35 29.46
N SER A 463 -5.26 -16.01 29.41
CA SER A 463 -6.19 -15.22 28.57
C SER A 463 -5.60 -14.84 27.22
N VAL A 464 -4.28 -14.92 27.04
CA VAL A 464 -3.61 -14.64 25.77
C VAL A 464 -3.91 -15.78 24.78
N PRO A 465 -4.54 -15.48 23.64
CA PRO A 465 -4.89 -16.50 22.67
C PRO A 465 -3.65 -17.11 22.02
N LEU A 466 -3.63 -18.45 21.98
CA LEU A 466 -2.55 -19.25 21.39
C LEU A 466 -2.53 -19.19 19.87
N MET A 467 -3.69 -18.93 19.27
CA MET A 467 -3.91 -18.87 17.83
C MET A 467 -4.51 -17.51 17.45
N ASP A 468 -4.32 -17.09 16.21
CA ASP A 468 -5.02 -15.91 15.68
C ASP A 468 -6.51 -16.18 15.50
N VAL A 469 -6.84 -17.33 14.92
CA VAL A 469 -8.21 -17.69 14.54
C VAL A 469 -8.41 -19.19 14.80
N SER A 470 -9.55 -19.55 15.38
CA SER A 470 -10.08 -20.92 15.38
C SER A 470 -11.19 -20.99 14.35
N VAL A 471 -10.98 -21.75 13.28
CA VAL A 471 -12.01 -22.07 12.28
C VAL A 471 -12.74 -23.31 12.76
N ILE A 472 -14.02 -23.17 13.09
CA ILE A 472 -14.90 -24.25 13.52
C ILE A 472 -15.66 -24.77 12.30
N VAL A 473 -15.56 -26.09 12.08
CA VAL A 473 -16.30 -26.81 11.05
C VAL A 473 -17.29 -27.77 11.71
N PRO A 474 -18.55 -27.37 11.94
CA PRO A 474 -19.57 -28.29 12.41
C PRO A 474 -19.95 -29.25 11.26
N ALA A 475 -19.97 -30.55 11.54
CA ALA A 475 -20.24 -31.59 10.55
C ALA A 475 -21.23 -32.63 11.10
N TYR A 476 -22.18 -33.05 10.27
CA TYR A 476 -23.08 -34.17 10.56
C TYR A 476 -23.51 -34.85 9.26
N ASN A 477 -23.05 -36.08 9.05
CA ASN A 477 -23.25 -36.86 7.82
C ASN A 477 -22.87 -36.07 6.54
N GLU A 478 -21.61 -35.69 6.44
CA GLU A 478 -21.02 -34.88 5.35
C GLU A 478 -19.83 -35.62 4.69
N GLU A 479 -19.87 -36.96 4.61
CA GLU A 479 -18.76 -37.75 4.03
C GLU A 479 -18.43 -37.37 2.58
N ALA A 480 -19.42 -36.89 1.83
CA ALA A 480 -19.27 -36.49 0.43
C ALA A 480 -18.52 -35.15 0.25
N THR A 481 -18.52 -34.28 1.27
CA THR A 481 -18.15 -32.86 1.16
C THR A 481 -17.00 -32.48 2.10
N ILE A 482 -16.90 -33.11 3.29
CA ILE A 482 -15.95 -32.72 4.33
C ILE A 482 -14.49 -32.76 3.85
N GLY A 483 -14.12 -33.75 3.02
CA GLY A 483 -12.77 -33.84 2.45
C GLY A 483 -12.41 -32.63 1.58
N GLU A 484 -13.32 -32.22 0.70
CA GLU A 484 -13.12 -31.06 -0.18
C GLU A 484 -13.00 -29.75 0.61
N VAL A 485 -13.84 -29.58 1.64
CA VAL A 485 -13.78 -28.39 2.53
C VAL A 485 -12.43 -28.34 3.23
N LEU A 486 -11.97 -29.46 3.81
CA LEU A 486 -10.68 -29.52 4.50
C LEU A 486 -9.49 -29.34 3.55
N ASP A 487 -9.58 -29.81 2.31
CA ASP A 487 -8.55 -29.56 1.28
C ASP A 487 -8.41 -28.08 0.92
N LYS A 488 -9.51 -27.32 0.94
CA LYS A 488 -9.46 -25.86 0.74
C LYS A 488 -8.90 -25.13 1.96
N LEU A 489 -9.12 -25.66 3.16
CA LEU A 489 -8.64 -25.06 4.42
C LEU A 489 -7.25 -25.52 4.87
N LYS A 490 -6.66 -26.56 4.27
CA LYS A 490 -5.35 -27.09 4.71
C LYS A 490 -4.19 -26.10 4.61
N ASN A 491 -4.33 -25.07 3.77
CA ASN A 491 -3.32 -24.02 3.54
C ASN A 491 -3.59 -22.73 4.34
N LEU A 492 -4.42 -22.80 5.39
CA LEU A 492 -4.58 -21.68 6.31
C LEU A 492 -3.25 -21.34 7.01
N PRO A 493 -3.06 -20.08 7.46
CA PRO A 493 -1.85 -19.68 8.16
C PRO A 493 -1.56 -20.60 9.36
N ALA A 494 -0.29 -20.89 9.61
CA ALA A 494 0.10 -21.76 10.73
C ALA A 494 -0.22 -21.20 12.13
N SER A 495 -0.67 -19.94 12.21
CA SER A 495 -1.20 -19.34 13.43
C SER A 495 -2.69 -19.58 13.62
N TRP A 496 -3.35 -20.28 12.69
CA TRP A 496 -4.78 -20.59 12.74
C TRP A 496 -4.96 -22.04 13.15
N GLU A 497 -6.03 -22.28 13.88
CA GLU A 497 -6.48 -23.59 14.29
C GLU A 497 -7.69 -24.00 13.44
N LEU A 498 -7.68 -25.25 12.98
CA LEU A 498 -8.82 -25.87 12.31
C LEU A 498 -9.43 -26.92 13.24
N LEU A 499 -10.68 -26.68 13.65
CA LEU A 499 -11.42 -27.47 14.62
C LEU A 499 -12.66 -28.06 13.94
N VAL A 500 -12.64 -29.37 13.69
CA VAL A 500 -13.81 -30.09 13.18
C VAL A 500 -14.61 -30.60 14.38
N VAL A 501 -15.92 -30.33 14.39
CA VAL A 501 -16.84 -30.84 15.40
C VAL A 501 -17.82 -31.78 14.71
N ASP A 502 -17.57 -33.08 14.83
CA ASP A 502 -18.46 -34.14 14.38
C ASP A 502 -19.62 -34.32 15.37
N ASP A 503 -20.82 -33.95 14.96
CA ASP A 503 -22.02 -34.03 15.78
C ASP A 503 -22.65 -35.43 15.76
N GLY A 504 -21.84 -36.47 15.97
CA GLY A 504 -22.29 -37.85 16.00
C GLY A 504 -22.69 -38.42 14.63
N SER A 505 -21.88 -38.19 13.59
CA SER A 505 -22.16 -38.75 12.25
C SER A 505 -22.16 -40.28 12.26
N ALA A 506 -23.06 -40.86 11.47
CA ALA A 506 -23.19 -42.30 11.24
C ALA A 506 -22.41 -42.79 10.00
N ASP A 507 -21.97 -41.86 9.16
CA ASP A 507 -21.19 -42.11 7.95
C ASP A 507 -19.67 -41.96 8.19
N LYS A 508 -18.85 -41.88 7.13
CA LYS A 508 -17.39 -41.78 7.25
C LYS A 508 -16.87 -40.36 7.55
N THR A 509 -17.71 -39.40 7.92
CA THR A 509 -17.31 -37.99 8.15
C THR A 509 -16.13 -37.85 9.11
N ALA A 510 -16.21 -38.45 10.30
CA ALA A 510 -15.15 -38.38 11.32
C ALA A 510 -13.86 -39.07 10.86
N GLU A 511 -14.00 -40.21 10.17
CA GLU A 511 -12.86 -40.96 9.62
C GLU A 511 -12.11 -40.11 8.58
N ILE A 512 -12.83 -39.46 7.65
CA ILE A 512 -12.26 -38.59 6.64
C ILE A 512 -11.56 -37.39 7.31
N ALA A 513 -12.22 -36.73 8.26
CA ALA A 513 -11.65 -35.58 8.96
C ALA A 513 -10.34 -35.92 9.70
N SER A 514 -10.24 -37.11 10.30
CA SER A 514 -9.06 -37.57 11.04
C SER A 514 -7.78 -37.69 10.19
N ARG A 515 -7.92 -37.76 8.85
CA ARG A 515 -6.79 -37.83 7.91
C ARG A 515 -6.12 -36.48 7.68
N TYR A 516 -6.77 -35.39 8.08
CA TYR A 516 -6.25 -34.03 7.95
C TYR A 516 -5.60 -33.56 9.25
N LYS A 517 -4.73 -32.55 9.15
CA LYS A 517 -4.14 -31.87 10.31
C LYS A 517 -5.18 -30.94 10.98
N VAL A 518 -6.14 -31.53 11.66
CA VAL A 518 -7.23 -30.84 12.36
C VAL A 518 -7.30 -31.31 13.81
N ARG A 519 -7.91 -30.49 14.67
CA ARG A 519 -8.38 -30.98 15.95
C ARG A 519 -9.81 -31.46 15.78
N LEU A 520 -10.07 -32.74 16.04
CA LEU A 520 -11.39 -33.35 15.90
C LEU A 520 -12.03 -33.47 17.28
N LEU A 521 -13.23 -32.92 17.42
CA LEU A 521 -14.14 -33.15 18.54
C LEU A 521 -15.31 -33.98 18.04
N ARG A 522 -15.75 -34.96 18.84
CA ARG A 522 -16.84 -35.86 18.46
C ARG A 522 -17.89 -35.91 19.57
N ASN A 523 -19.13 -35.64 19.21
CA ASN A 523 -20.28 -35.86 20.06
C ASN A 523 -20.75 -37.32 19.96
N GLU A 524 -21.27 -37.88 21.05
CA GLU A 524 -21.76 -39.26 21.07
C GLU A 524 -23.02 -39.45 20.21
N THR A 525 -23.87 -38.43 20.17
CA THR A 525 -25.13 -38.41 19.41
C THR A 525 -25.34 -37.03 18.80
N ASN A 526 -26.14 -36.98 17.72
CA ASN A 526 -26.52 -35.75 17.06
C ASN A 526 -27.41 -34.88 17.94
N GLN A 527 -26.93 -33.68 18.26
CA GLN A 527 -27.62 -32.69 19.08
C GLN A 527 -27.98 -31.41 18.31
N GLY A 528 -27.54 -31.29 17.06
CA GLY A 528 -27.79 -30.18 16.15
C GLY A 528 -26.59 -29.25 15.98
N LYS A 529 -26.62 -28.46 14.88
CA LYS A 529 -25.54 -27.52 14.48
C LYS A 529 -25.14 -26.59 15.64
N GLY A 530 -26.10 -26.08 16.40
CA GLY A 530 -25.84 -25.22 17.55
C GLY A 530 -25.08 -25.90 18.66
N ALA A 531 -25.41 -27.16 18.99
CA ALA A 531 -24.66 -27.92 19.97
C ALA A 531 -23.19 -28.13 19.54
N ALA A 532 -22.97 -28.50 18.27
CA ALA A 532 -21.63 -28.61 17.69
C ALA A 532 -20.86 -27.28 17.72
N LEU A 533 -21.50 -26.17 17.34
CA LEU A 533 -20.88 -24.84 17.38
C LEU A 533 -20.52 -24.42 18.81
N ARG A 534 -21.37 -24.67 19.81
CA ARG A 534 -21.05 -24.36 21.21
C ARG A 534 -19.85 -25.16 21.70
N ALA A 535 -19.80 -26.47 21.41
CA ALA A 535 -18.67 -27.31 21.77
C ALA A 535 -17.36 -26.81 21.11
N GLY A 536 -17.47 -26.39 19.84
CA GLY A 536 -16.38 -25.75 19.12
C GLY A 536 -15.93 -24.42 19.74
N ILE A 537 -16.88 -23.53 20.07
CA ILE A 537 -16.61 -22.21 20.68
C ILE A 537 -15.93 -22.37 22.03
N ALA A 538 -16.43 -23.27 22.87
CA ALA A 538 -15.84 -23.55 24.18
C ALA A 538 -14.38 -24.01 24.05
N SER A 539 -14.10 -24.86 23.06
CA SER A 539 -12.78 -25.45 22.84
C SER A 539 -11.82 -24.55 22.04
N ALA A 540 -12.30 -23.50 21.37
CA ALA A 540 -11.50 -22.65 20.49
C ALA A 540 -10.35 -21.95 21.22
N ARG A 541 -9.15 -21.95 20.62
CA ARG A 541 -7.92 -21.34 21.16
C ARG A 541 -7.51 -20.04 20.47
N GLY A 542 -8.24 -19.62 19.44
CA GLY A 542 -8.01 -18.43 18.65
C GLY A 542 -8.36 -17.14 19.38
N LYS A 543 -7.77 -16.01 18.99
CA LYS A 543 -8.23 -14.66 19.33
C LYS A 543 -9.61 -14.39 18.74
N TYR A 544 -9.84 -14.92 17.55
CA TYR A 544 -11.11 -14.93 16.84
C TYR A 544 -11.62 -16.35 16.65
N ILE A 545 -12.94 -16.47 16.56
CA ILE A 545 -13.62 -17.68 16.13
C ILE A 545 -14.28 -17.38 14.79
N ALA A 546 -14.00 -18.24 13.82
CA ALA A 546 -14.59 -18.23 12.50
C ALA A 546 -15.41 -19.51 12.30
N VAL A 547 -16.52 -19.43 11.58
CA VAL A 547 -17.33 -20.62 11.25
C VAL A 547 -17.24 -20.91 9.76
N GLN A 548 -17.05 -22.20 9.43
CA GLN A 548 -17.12 -22.74 8.08
C GLN A 548 -18.05 -23.95 8.09
N ASP A 549 -19.14 -23.91 7.34
CA ASP A 549 -20.02 -25.08 7.20
C ASP A 549 -19.29 -26.16 6.40
N ALA A 550 -19.56 -27.43 6.72
CA ALA A 550 -18.96 -28.60 6.07
C ALA A 550 -19.48 -28.85 4.63
N ASP A 551 -20.07 -27.84 3.99
CA ASP A 551 -20.53 -27.88 2.60
C ASP A 551 -19.71 -26.95 1.69
N THR A 552 -19.96 -27.05 0.38
CA THR A 552 -19.23 -26.31 -0.65
C THR A 552 -19.98 -25.05 -1.11
N GLU A 553 -20.96 -24.55 -0.33
CA GLU A 553 -21.77 -23.40 -0.74
C GLU A 553 -21.00 -22.06 -0.69
N TYR A 554 -19.86 -22.03 0.01
CA TYR A 554 -19.03 -20.84 0.23
C TYR A 554 -17.57 -21.01 -0.25
N ASP A 555 -16.92 -19.88 -0.56
CA ASP A 555 -15.50 -19.84 -0.92
C ASP A 555 -14.62 -19.62 0.32
N SER A 556 -13.84 -20.63 0.72
CA SER A 556 -12.94 -20.57 1.88
C SER A 556 -11.93 -19.41 1.85
N LEU A 557 -11.57 -18.88 0.67
CA LEU A 557 -10.67 -17.72 0.55
C LEU A 557 -11.31 -16.45 1.11
N GLN A 558 -12.64 -16.34 1.07
CA GLN A 558 -13.35 -15.21 1.64
C GLN A 558 -13.40 -15.28 3.16
N LEU A 559 -13.56 -16.47 3.76
CA LEU A 559 -13.45 -16.63 5.22
C LEU A 559 -12.09 -16.14 5.71
N LYS A 560 -11.03 -16.47 4.96
CA LYS A 560 -9.67 -15.98 5.23
C LYS A 560 -9.62 -14.45 5.22
N ALA A 561 -10.19 -13.80 4.21
CA ALA A 561 -10.22 -12.35 4.11
C ALA A 561 -10.99 -11.67 5.26
N LEU A 562 -12.13 -12.24 5.69
CA LEU A 562 -12.88 -11.74 6.85
C LEU A 562 -12.05 -11.82 8.14
N ALA A 563 -11.40 -12.94 8.37
CA ALA A 563 -10.60 -13.13 9.59
C ALA A 563 -9.31 -12.30 9.59
N GLU A 564 -8.66 -12.13 8.44
CA GLU A 564 -7.56 -11.17 8.30
C GLU A 564 -8.00 -9.72 8.49
N TYR A 565 -9.24 -9.37 8.14
CA TYR A 565 -9.81 -8.07 8.45
C TYR A 565 -10.03 -7.90 9.95
N ALA A 566 -10.65 -8.91 10.60
CA ALA A 566 -10.91 -8.90 12.04
C ALA A 566 -9.61 -8.72 12.85
N LEU A 567 -8.58 -9.51 12.54
CA LEU A 567 -7.27 -9.44 13.20
C LEU A 567 -6.61 -8.06 13.06
N LYS A 568 -6.63 -7.50 11.85
CA LYS A 568 -5.92 -6.27 11.51
C LYS A 568 -6.59 -5.03 12.09
N GLU A 569 -7.91 -4.92 11.94
CA GLU A 569 -8.68 -3.77 12.41
C GLU A 569 -9.05 -3.90 13.90
N ASP A 570 -8.68 -5.03 14.53
CA ASP A 570 -9.09 -5.42 15.88
C ASP A 570 -10.61 -5.29 16.05
N ALA A 571 -11.36 -5.64 14.99
CA ALA A 571 -12.82 -5.54 14.97
C ALA A 571 -13.43 -6.61 15.88
N ASP A 572 -14.55 -6.32 16.53
CA ASP A 572 -15.19 -7.25 17.46
C ASP A 572 -15.98 -8.35 16.75
N ALA A 573 -16.62 -8.02 15.63
CA ALA A 573 -17.35 -8.96 14.78
C ALA A 573 -17.30 -8.53 13.31
N VAL A 574 -17.02 -9.48 12.43
CA VAL A 574 -16.97 -9.31 10.97
C VAL A 574 -17.82 -10.40 10.32
N TYR A 575 -18.82 -9.99 9.56
CA TYR A 575 -19.78 -10.87 8.91
C TYR A 575 -19.62 -10.80 7.39
N GLY A 576 -19.80 -11.92 6.73
CA GLY A 576 -19.90 -11.98 5.28
C GLY A 576 -21.35 -11.83 4.87
N SER A 577 -21.70 -10.85 4.03
CA SER A 577 -23.07 -10.68 3.56
C SER A 577 -23.26 -11.13 2.12
N ARG A 578 -24.23 -12.02 1.91
CA ARG A 578 -24.66 -12.47 0.58
C ARG A 578 -25.47 -11.40 -0.15
N PHE A 579 -26.00 -10.40 0.57
CA PHE A 579 -26.83 -9.33 0.00
C PHE A 579 -26.03 -8.10 -0.45
N LEU A 580 -24.76 -7.98 -0.04
CA LEU A 580 -23.87 -6.89 -0.47
C LEU A 580 -23.25 -7.10 -1.86
N ARG A 581 -23.49 -8.26 -2.50
CA ARG A 581 -23.05 -8.59 -3.86
C ARG A 581 -24.16 -9.38 -4.58
N LYS A 582 -24.19 -9.29 -5.92
CA LYS A 582 -25.03 -10.19 -6.74
C LYS A 582 -24.58 -11.64 -6.60
N ASN A 583 -25.46 -12.49 -6.08
CA ASN A 583 -25.27 -13.93 -5.93
C ASN A 583 -26.37 -14.70 -6.69
N PRO A 584 -26.09 -15.90 -7.20
CA PRO A 584 -27.09 -16.75 -7.82
C PRO A 584 -28.19 -17.15 -6.82
N ILE A 585 -29.45 -17.03 -7.22
CA ILE A 585 -30.63 -17.42 -6.43
C ILE A 585 -31.21 -18.68 -7.06
N ARG A 586 -31.03 -19.84 -6.41
CA ARG A 586 -31.62 -21.12 -6.86
C ARG A 586 -33.04 -21.34 -6.32
N TYR A 587 -33.30 -20.88 -5.10
CA TYR A 587 -34.58 -21.06 -4.41
C TYR A 587 -35.04 -19.74 -3.78
N ILE A 588 -36.08 -19.13 -4.34
CA ILE A 588 -36.52 -17.79 -3.95
C ILE A 588 -37.09 -17.74 -2.53
N ASN A 589 -37.73 -18.82 -2.07
CA ASN A 589 -38.27 -18.94 -0.72
C ASN A 589 -37.17 -18.93 0.37
N PHE A 590 -36.03 -19.60 0.15
CA PHE A 590 -34.91 -19.54 1.10
C PHE A 590 -34.23 -18.17 1.09
N PHE A 591 -34.13 -17.53 -0.07
CA PHE A 591 -33.61 -16.18 -0.20
C PHE A 591 -34.49 -15.17 0.57
N LEU A 592 -35.80 -15.20 0.33
CA LEU A 592 -36.77 -14.33 1.00
C LEU A 592 -36.83 -14.61 2.50
N GLY A 593 -36.82 -15.89 2.91
CA GLY A 593 -36.81 -16.28 4.31
C GLY A 593 -35.61 -15.69 5.07
N ASN A 594 -34.39 -15.83 4.53
CA ASN A 594 -33.20 -15.22 5.13
C ASN A 594 -33.30 -13.68 5.17
N TYR A 595 -33.75 -13.07 4.08
CA TYR A 595 -33.91 -11.62 4.01
C TYR A 595 -34.89 -11.10 5.07
N CYS A 596 -36.05 -11.75 5.21
CA CYS A 596 -37.07 -11.38 6.19
C CYS A 596 -36.58 -11.54 7.63
N VAL A 597 -35.92 -12.66 7.96
CA VAL A 597 -35.37 -12.89 9.30
C VAL A 597 -34.27 -11.87 9.61
N SER A 598 -33.37 -11.60 8.67
CA SER A 598 -32.29 -10.62 8.85
C SER A 598 -32.84 -9.19 9.02
N ALA A 599 -33.83 -8.80 8.21
CA ALA A 599 -34.49 -7.51 8.34
C ALA A 599 -35.21 -7.37 9.68
N PHE A 600 -35.89 -8.42 10.14
CA PHE A 600 -36.57 -8.44 11.43
C PHE A 600 -35.58 -8.25 12.60
N ILE A 601 -34.51 -9.05 12.65
CA ILE A 601 -33.48 -8.95 13.70
C ILE A 601 -32.86 -7.54 13.69
N SER A 602 -32.51 -7.02 12.52
CA SER A 602 -31.96 -5.67 12.40
C SER A 602 -32.92 -4.59 12.90
N ALA A 603 -34.22 -4.72 12.63
CA ALA A 603 -35.24 -3.79 13.10
C ALA A 603 -35.37 -3.80 14.64
N ILE A 604 -35.52 -4.97 15.26
CA ILE A 604 -35.76 -5.04 16.72
C ILE A 604 -34.55 -4.59 17.55
N PHE A 605 -33.34 -4.68 17.00
CA PHE A 605 -32.09 -4.22 17.61
C PHE A 605 -31.63 -2.84 17.12
N LEU A 606 -32.41 -2.16 16.27
CA LEU A 606 -32.07 -0.85 15.68
C LEU A 606 -30.68 -0.83 15.03
N SER A 607 -30.32 -1.93 14.36
CA SER A 607 -29.03 -2.12 13.71
C SER A 607 -29.17 -2.19 12.18
N ARG A 608 -28.03 -2.24 11.47
CA ARG A 608 -28.00 -2.27 10.00
C ARG A 608 -27.35 -3.54 9.44
N VAL A 609 -27.47 -4.66 10.14
CA VAL A 609 -26.91 -5.93 9.69
C VAL A 609 -27.75 -6.47 8.54
N THR A 610 -27.15 -6.64 7.38
CA THR A 610 -27.86 -7.08 6.17
C THR A 610 -28.09 -8.59 6.13
N ASP A 611 -27.14 -9.41 6.59
CA ASP A 611 -27.23 -10.88 6.52
C ASP A 611 -26.87 -11.53 7.86
N THR A 612 -27.89 -11.89 8.64
CA THR A 612 -27.72 -12.48 9.99
C THR A 612 -27.50 -13.99 9.97
N TYR A 613 -27.95 -14.66 8.90
CA TYR A 613 -27.87 -16.12 8.73
C TYR A 613 -26.75 -16.52 7.76
N THR A 614 -25.68 -15.73 7.76
CA THR A 614 -24.45 -16.05 7.04
C THR A 614 -23.61 -17.04 7.85
N CYS A 615 -23.05 -18.05 7.18
CA CYS A 615 -22.06 -18.95 7.79
C CYS A 615 -20.79 -18.18 8.18
N TYR A 616 -20.36 -17.22 7.36
CA TYR A 616 -19.08 -16.53 7.52
C TYR A 616 -19.17 -15.42 8.57
N LYS A 617 -19.12 -15.83 9.82
CA LYS A 617 -19.02 -14.98 11.01
C LYS A 617 -17.63 -15.15 11.59
N VAL A 618 -16.90 -14.05 11.73
CA VAL A 618 -15.65 -13.99 12.49
C VAL A 618 -15.86 -13.06 13.67
N VAL A 619 -15.81 -13.62 14.88
CA VAL A 619 -16.14 -12.88 16.11
C VAL A 619 -15.05 -13.08 17.14
N ARG A 620 -14.75 -12.05 17.93
CA ARG A 620 -13.76 -12.13 19.01
C ARG A 620 -14.15 -13.25 19.98
N SER A 621 -13.21 -14.13 20.31
CA SER A 621 -13.48 -15.33 21.10
C SER A 621 -14.02 -15.00 22.49
N GLU A 622 -13.49 -13.96 23.13
CA GLU A 622 -13.93 -13.48 24.44
C GLU A 622 -15.42 -13.10 24.46
N LEU A 623 -15.91 -12.47 23.39
CA LEU A 623 -17.32 -12.09 23.27
C LEU A 623 -18.20 -13.34 23.13
N LEU A 624 -17.86 -14.25 22.21
CA LEU A 624 -18.68 -15.46 22.01
C LEU A 624 -18.71 -16.35 23.26
N LYS A 625 -17.58 -16.50 23.95
CA LYS A 625 -17.49 -17.32 25.17
C LYS A 625 -18.25 -16.71 26.35
N SER A 626 -18.39 -15.38 26.41
CA SER A 626 -19.12 -14.72 27.51
C SER A 626 -20.65 -14.75 27.37
N TYR A 627 -21.19 -15.07 26.18
CA TYR A 627 -22.63 -14.97 25.90
C TYR A 627 -23.49 -16.16 26.36
N ASN A 628 -22.92 -17.19 27.00
CA ASN A 628 -23.64 -18.37 27.52
C ASN A 628 -24.70 -18.89 26.54
N LEU A 629 -24.26 -19.19 25.31
CA LEU A 629 -25.12 -19.65 24.21
C LEU A 629 -25.85 -20.94 24.59
N SER A 630 -27.12 -21.06 24.21
CA SER A 630 -28.03 -22.12 24.65
C SER A 630 -28.77 -22.84 23.51
N SER A 631 -28.79 -22.27 22.31
CA SER A 631 -29.44 -22.87 21.14
C SER A 631 -28.70 -24.10 20.62
N ASN A 632 -29.45 -25.12 20.21
CA ASN A 632 -28.93 -26.40 19.73
C ASN A 632 -29.06 -26.58 18.21
N GLY A 633 -30.00 -25.90 17.56
CA GLY A 633 -30.24 -25.96 16.12
C GLY A 633 -29.69 -24.77 15.34
N PHE A 634 -30.30 -24.47 14.19
CA PHE A 634 -29.95 -23.33 13.33
C PHE A 634 -30.27 -21.97 13.96
N GLU A 635 -31.12 -21.94 15.00
CA GLU A 635 -31.46 -20.72 15.74
C GLU A 635 -30.27 -20.12 16.51
N ILE A 636 -29.17 -20.87 16.69
CA ILE A 636 -27.92 -20.34 17.26
C ILE A 636 -27.35 -19.15 16.46
N GLU A 637 -27.59 -19.12 15.14
CA GLU A 637 -27.14 -18.03 14.27
C GLU A 637 -27.82 -16.70 14.66
N SER A 638 -29.11 -16.80 15.06
CA SER A 638 -29.89 -15.70 15.60
C SER A 638 -29.41 -15.34 17.01
N GLU A 639 -29.23 -16.32 17.90
CA GLU A 639 -28.76 -16.10 19.28
C GLU A 639 -27.43 -15.33 19.30
N ILE A 640 -26.43 -15.76 18.52
CA ILE A 640 -25.12 -15.10 18.42
C ILE A 640 -25.27 -13.64 17.98
N THR A 641 -26.01 -13.40 16.90
CA THR A 641 -26.17 -12.05 16.33
C THR A 641 -26.94 -11.14 17.30
N SER A 642 -28.02 -11.65 17.89
CA SER A 642 -28.82 -10.90 18.86
C SER A 642 -28.03 -10.57 20.13
N ARG A 643 -27.19 -11.49 20.63
CA ARG A 643 -26.32 -11.22 21.79
C ARG A 643 -25.27 -10.16 21.49
N LEU A 644 -24.64 -10.21 20.32
CA LEU A 644 -23.69 -9.18 19.86
C LEU A 644 -24.37 -7.80 19.82
N LEU A 645 -25.53 -7.71 19.15
CA LEU A 645 -26.27 -6.46 18.99
C LEU A 645 -26.79 -5.92 20.32
N LYS A 646 -27.30 -6.79 21.22
CA LYS A 646 -27.75 -6.40 22.56
C LYS A 646 -26.65 -5.75 23.38
N ASN A 647 -25.42 -6.23 23.24
CA ASN A 647 -24.24 -5.70 23.94
C ASN A 647 -23.57 -4.54 23.18
N GLY A 648 -24.24 -3.95 22.17
CA GLY A 648 -23.74 -2.79 21.43
C GLY A 648 -22.52 -3.10 20.55
N VAL A 649 -22.23 -4.37 20.26
CA VAL A 649 -21.10 -4.75 19.43
C VAL A 649 -21.36 -4.34 17.99
N LYS A 650 -20.42 -3.59 17.41
CA LYS A 650 -20.49 -3.17 16.01
C LYS A 650 -20.08 -4.32 15.10
N ILE A 651 -21.03 -4.82 14.33
CA ILE A 651 -20.78 -5.83 13.30
C ILE A 651 -20.37 -5.13 12.00
N VAL A 652 -19.20 -5.46 11.47
CA VAL A 652 -18.73 -5.02 10.14
C VAL A 652 -19.14 -6.05 9.09
N GLU A 653 -19.70 -5.63 7.96
CA GLU A 653 -20.09 -6.55 6.89
C GLU A 653 -19.20 -6.42 5.65
N MET A 654 -18.77 -7.55 5.10
CA MET A 654 -18.01 -7.67 3.85
C MET A 654 -18.80 -8.47 2.82
N PRO A 655 -18.78 -8.13 1.52
CA PRO A 655 -19.49 -8.90 0.51
C PRO A 655 -18.86 -10.29 0.32
N ILE A 656 -19.70 -11.34 0.24
CA ILE A 656 -19.26 -12.72 -0.01
C ILE A 656 -20.00 -13.34 -1.22
N SER A 657 -19.34 -14.31 -1.86
CA SER A 657 -19.94 -15.14 -2.89
C SER A 657 -20.62 -16.37 -2.28
N TYR A 658 -21.73 -16.78 -2.88
CA TYR A 658 -22.54 -17.91 -2.44
C TYR A 658 -23.03 -18.72 -3.63
N LYS A 659 -22.86 -20.04 -3.57
CA LYS A 659 -23.33 -20.99 -4.58
C LYS A 659 -24.34 -21.96 -3.92
N PRO A 660 -25.65 -21.71 -4.05
CA PRO A 660 -26.66 -22.51 -3.34
C PRO A 660 -26.72 -23.95 -3.85
N ARG A 661 -26.62 -24.92 -2.94
CA ARG A 661 -26.85 -26.33 -3.23
C ARG A 661 -28.33 -26.69 -3.41
N SER A 662 -28.60 -27.81 -4.06
CA SER A 662 -29.92 -28.40 -4.30
C SER A 662 -30.45 -29.10 -3.04
N LYS A 663 -31.75 -29.45 -3.03
CA LYS A 663 -32.31 -30.31 -1.98
C LYS A 663 -31.75 -31.74 -2.03
N GLU A 664 -31.45 -32.25 -3.22
CA GLU A 664 -30.85 -33.58 -3.44
C GLU A 664 -29.40 -33.63 -2.94
N GLU A 665 -28.70 -32.49 -2.95
CA GLU A 665 -27.37 -32.28 -2.36
C GLU A 665 -27.42 -32.06 -0.83
N GLY A 666 -28.57 -32.37 -0.19
CA GLY A 666 -28.71 -32.45 1.25
C GLY A 666 -28.99 -31.11 1.97
N LYS A 667 -29.73 -30.17 1.34
CA LYS A 667 -30.12 -28.92 2.02
C LYS A 667 -31.07 -29.19 3.21
N LYS A 668 -30.57 -29.01 4.44
CA LYS A 668 -31.23 -29.38 5.72
C LYS A 668 -32.16 -28.30 6.34
N ILE A 669 -32.26 -27.10 5.75
CA ILE A 669 -33.02 -25.96 6.31
C ILE A 669 -34.51 -26.01 5.93
N CYS A 670 -35.40 -25.73 6.90
CA CYS A 670 -36.85 -25.67 6.71
C CYS A 670 -37.48 -24.33 7.17
N PRO A 671 -38.71 -24.00 6.74
CA PRO A 671 -39.38 -22.75 7.16
C PRO A 671 -39.57 -22.59 8.68
N LEU A 672 -39.72 -23.69 9.42
CA LEU A 672 -39.84 -23.66 10.88
C LEU A 672 -38.57 -23.12 11.56
N ASP A 673 -37.40 -23.27 10.94
CA ASP A 673 -36.14 -22.72 11.45
C ASP A 673 -36.16 -21.18 11.45
N GLY A 674 -36.83 -20.56 10.48
CA GLY A 674 -37.04 -19.12 10.44
C GLY A 674 -37.94 -18.61 11.58
N ILE A 675 -38.95 -19.40 11.98
CA ILE A 675 -39.80 -19.07 13.13
C ILE A 675 -39.00 -19.18 14.43
N LYS A 676 -38.24 -20.27 14.60
CA LYS A 676 -37.34 -20.44 15.75
C LYS A 676 -36.33 -19.29 15.86
N ALA A 677 -35.77 -18.85 14.73
CA ALA A 677 -34.86 -17.71 14.66
C ALA A 677 -35.47 -16.42 15.24
N ILE A 678 -36.73 -16.13 14.87
CA ILE A 678 -37.47 -14.95 15.32
C ILE A 678 -37.77 -15.03 16.81
N ILE A 679 -38.25 -16.18 17.29
CA ILE A 679 -38.54 -16.42 18.72
C ILE A 679 -37.26 -16.22 19.54
N GLU A 680 -36.14 -16.77 19.06
CA GLU A 680 -34.84 -16.65 19.72
C GLU A 680 -34.35 -15.19 19.78
N ALA A 681 -34.48 -14.43 18.69
CA ALA A 681 -34.12 -13.01 18.67
C ALA A 681 -34.95 -12.18 19.66
N LEU A 682 -36.25 -12.47 19.77
CA LEU A 682 -37.15 -11.83 20.74
C LEU A 682 -36.76 -12.19 22.17
N ARG A 683 -36.48 -13.47 22.45
CA ARG A 683 -36.00 -13.94 23.77
C ARG A 683 -34.74 -13.19 24.19
N VAL A 684 -33.77 -13.03 23.31
CA VAL A 684 -32.55 -12.27 23.61
C VAL A 684 -32.84 -10.78 23.81
N ARG A 685 -33.69 -10.17 22.97
CA ARG A 685 -34.01 -8.73 23.05
C ARG A 685 -34.65 -8.33 24.38
N PHE A 686 -35.54 -9.18 24.91
CA PHE A 686 -36.36 -8.88 26.08
C PHE A 686 -35.92 -9.60 27.37
N SER A 687 -34.77 -10.29 27.35
CA SER A 687 -34.15 -10.89 28.54
C SER A 687 -33.29 -9.92 29.34
#